data_AF-A0A1Y3N5I0-F1
#
_entry.id   AF-A0A1Y3N5I0-F1
#
_cell.length_a   1.000
_cell.length_b   1.000
_cell.length_c   1.000
_cell.angle_alpha   90.00
_cell.angle_beta   90.00
_cell.angle_gamma   90.00
#
_symmetry.space_group_name_H-M   'P 1'
#
loop_
_entity.id
_entity.type
_entity.pdbx_description
1 polymer ?
#
loop_
_entity_poly.entity_id
_entity_poly.type
_entity_poly.pdbx_seq_one_letter_code
_entity_poly.pdbx_strand_id
1 'polypeptide(L)'
;MLAAYYSYSNEKSTIFDDKKISKTENWNKYLGQFNVIKLDMKVIFINENIKLCIKNIKKIIINEVKRTIKNFEFCENDDFKMIIDEIQYITNRKIIFIIDEWDCVLRNTNFKENSCEQYLNFLYTVLINNSNISLVFITGILPVSEYEIRPDLKIFNEYSMLSPKWMAKYIGFTNKEVKNICKKLHYTQYSLNNKQKHNDETEKKIIEDIQYSSNKKQKLNDETGKKIIKKKEGYLGYNYNTNEVFIPNNEICQIFKDFLKSNDWDILNVKRKVFNPGQDNFKNFIKHSNYYVDKTELILEVNKEIYSDRRNICVTRPRRFGKTLTTDMLVAYYCYSESNITVFNDKKIFKKKNWNEYLGKFNVITLNMINYIKEYNINNRDTKINLNIDDFIKSINSSIVTEISLCFPNFKFSDKNNTLEILKDLERNTGRKIILIIDEWDRIFRIKYYDKDYKHSYMDYLNSITKDKSYLALSYLTGILPMKKYEEHSALNDFREYSMISPRWMAKYFGFTEIEVKMLCEKVIGNKKVIGDNNIEINFENIKKWYNGYILENATELKNNDNNTKKSVNKNWSIVKRKLRKSELLLKETLNCNESKVAKLLEDYHNVVDKKVYNDENALKCTLQLAYYVADEYYNVLPELDTGKGYADLVYVPYYKSSKYPALVVELKYEENVHSAINQIKNRHYTKRLENYEGDIYLVGINYNKETNSKNKNFKHHTCKIEIYNKKLTL
;
A
#
# COMPACT_ATOMS: atom_id res chain seq x y z
N MET A 1 -16.46 -26.51 6.80
CA MET A 1 -17.54 -27.30 7.41
C MET A 1 -17.38 -28.79 7.08
N LEU A 2 -17.53 -29.22 5.82
CA LEU A 2 -17.47 -30.64 5.43
C LEU A 2 -16.18 -31.34 5.89
N ALA A 3 -15.02 -30.69 5.71
CA ALA A 3 -13.75 -31.26 6.17
C ALA A 3 -13.78 -31.55 7.68
N ALA A 4 -14.16 -30.57 8.51
CA ALA A 4 -14.26 -30.74 9.96
C ALA A 4 -15.29 -31.80 10.40
N TYR A 5 -16.31 -32.07 9.58
CA TYR A 5 -17.32 -33.09 9.89
C TYR A 5 -16.81 -34.49 9.57
N TYR A 6 -16.18 -34.69 8.40
CA TYR A 6 -15.75 -36.03 7.97
C TYR A 6 -14.38 -36.45 8.49
N SER A 7 -13.48 -35.50 8.77
CA SER A 7 -12.10 -35.75 9.18
C SER A 7 -12.03 -36.56 10.46
N TYR A 8 -11.34 -37.69 10.40
CA TYR A 8 -11.05 -38.51 11.57
C TYR A 8 -10.40 -37.71 12.71
N SER A 9 -10.91 -37.89 13.92
CA SER A 9 -10.36 -37.34 15.16
C SER A 9 -10.40 -38.39 16.27
N ASN A 10 -9.33 -38.47 17.07
CA ASN A 10 -9.29 -39.34 18.24
C ASN A 10 -10.21 -38.86 19.38
N GLU A 11 -10.62 -37.58 19.32
CA GLU A 11 -11.56 -36.97 20.26
C GLU A 11 -12.92 -36.76 19.59
N LYS A 12 -14.00 -36.86 20.37
CA LYS A 12 -15.35 -36.60 19.86
C LYS A 12 -15.49 -35.11 19.54
N SER A 13 -15.65 -34.77 18.26
CA SER A 13 -15.84 -33.39 17.81
C SER A 13 -17.17 -32.82 18.32
N THR A 14 -17.10 -31.83 19.21
CA THR A 14 -18.28 -31.14 19.79
C THR A 14 -18.73 -29.91 18.99
N ILE A 15 -18.00 -29.56 17.93
CA ILE A 15 -18.21 -28.35 17.10
C ILE A 15 -19.62 -28.31 16.48
N PHE A 16 -20.26 -29.46 16.33
CA PHE A 16 -21.57 -29.60 15.70
C PHE A 16 -22.72 -29.75 16.70
N ASP A 17 -22.43 -29.94 18.00
CA ASP A 17 -23.43 -30.27 19.02
C ASP A 17 -24.47 -29.15 19.21
N ASP A 18 -24.05 -27.89 19.08
CA ASP A 18 -24.92 -26.71 19.20
C ASP A 18 -25.52 -26.24 17.85
N LYS A 19 -25.26 -26.98 16.76
CA LYS A 19 -25.67 -26.59 15.40
C LYS A 19 -26.97 -27.28 14.99
N LYS A 20 -27.65 -26.74 13.97
CA LYS A 20 -28.91 -27.31 13.46
C LYS A 20 -28.80 -28.79 13.06
N ILE A 21 -27.61 -29.24 12.64
CA ILE A 21 -27.36 -30.63 12.25
C ILE A 21 -27.49 -31.60 13.43
N SER A 22 -27.16 -31.21 14.67
CA SER A 22 -27.27 -32.10 15.83
C SER A 22 -28.71 -32.50 16.17
N LYS A 23 -29.69 -31.77 15.64
CA LYS A 23 -31.12 -32.04 15.77
C LYS A 23 -31.65 -33.03 14.74
N THR A 24 -30.81 -33.48 13.79
CA THR A 24 -31.21 -34.47 12.78
C THR A 24 -30.84 -35.87 13.22
N GLU A 25 -31.71 -36.84 12.94
CA GLU A 25 -31.47 -38.23 13.28
C GLU A 25 -30.21 -38.75 12.57
N ASN A 26 -29.39 -39.54 13.28
CA ASN A 26 -28.14 -40.10 12.75
C ASN A 26 -27.12 -39.06 12.24
N TRP A 27 -27.18 -37.81 12.71
CA TRP A 27 -26.25 -36.76 12.28
C TRP A 27 -24.78 -37.05 12.60
N ASN A 28 -24.49 -37.93 13.55
CA ASN A 28 -23.13 -38.33 13.91
C ASN A 28 -22.67 -39.61 13.18
N LYS A 29 -23.52 -40.20 12.33
CA LYS A 29 -23.26 -41.49 11.65
C LYS A 29 -21.96 -41.52 10.85
N TYR A 30 -21.53 -40.37 10.32
CA TYR A 30 -20.32 -40.23 9.49
C TYR A 30 -19.31 -39.25 10.09
N LEU A 31 -19.58 -38.75 11.30
CA LEU A 31 -18.74 -37.76 11.97
C LEU A 31 -17.39 -38.39 12.31
N GLY A 32 -16.32 -37.84 11.75
CA GLY A 32 -14.95 -38.25 12.03
C GLY A 32 -14.59 -39.68 11.61
N GLN A 33 -15.17 -40.20 10.52
CA GLN A 33 -14.92 -41.57 10.07
C GLN A 33 -13.98 -41.70 8.87
N PHE A 34 -13.61 -40.60 8.23
CA PHE A 34 -12.90 -40.62 6.95
C PHE A 34 -11.54 -39.94 7.02
N ASN A 35 -10.63 -40.37 6.14
CA ASN A 35 -9.48 -39.56 5.80
C ASN A 35 -9.95 -38.48 4.84
N VAL A 36 -9.77 -37.20 5.21
CA VAL A 36 -10.18 -36.09 4.34
C VAL A 36 -8.96 -35.48 3.69
N ILE A 37 -8.93 -35.46 2.37
CA ILE A 37 -7.94 -34.72 1.59
C ILE A 37 -8.64 -33.47 1.07
N LYS A 38 -8.25 -32.31 1.62
CA LYS A 38 -8.76 -31.01 1.18
C LYS A 38 -7.73 -30.32 0.29
N LEU A 39 -8.13 -29.98 -0.93
CA LEU A 39 -7.29 -29.28 -1.90
C LEU A 39 -7.92 -27.94 -2.24
N ASP A 40 -7.16 -26.86 -2.11
CA ASP A 40 -7.53 -25.54 -2.63
C ASP A 40 -6.72 -25.33 -3.91
N MET A 41 -7.37 -25.50 -5.06
CA MET A 41 -6.68 -25.53 -6.36
C MET A 41 -6.12 -24.15 -6.71
N LYS A 42 -6.76 -23.07 -6.26
CA LYS A 42 -6.25 -21.70 -6.41
C LYS A 42 -4.96 -21.46 -5.65
N VAL A 43 -4.77 -22.12 -4.49
CA VAL A 43 -3.52 -22.08 -3.73
C VAL A 43 -2.44 -22.91 -4.41
N ILE A 44 -2.81 -24.04 -5.00
CA ILE A 44 -1.88 -25.01 -5.56
C ILE A 44 -1.35 -24.59 -6.94
N PHE A 45 -2.22 -24.09 -7.83
CA PHE A 45 -1.90 -23.79 -9.23
C PHE A 45 -1.58 -22.31 -9.46
N ILE A 46 -0.56 -21.81 -8.74
CA ILE A 46 -0.08 -20.41 -8.85
C ILE A 46 1.03 -20.26 -9.89
N ASN A 47 1.72 -21.36 -10.24
CA ASN A 47 2.80 -21.41 -11.23
C ASN A 47 2.31 -21.99 -12.56
N GLU A 48 2.89 -21.54 -13.68
CA GLU A 48 2.51 -21.99 -15.04
C GLU A 48 2.88 -23.45 -15.36
N ASN A 49 3.67 -24.12 -14.53
CA ASN A 49 4.08 -25.51 -14.75
C ASN A 49 3.17 -26.51 -14.01
N ILE A 50 2.18 -27.04 -14.73
CA ILE A 50 1.18 -27.98 -14.20
C ILE A 50 1.79 -29.30 -13.74
N LYS A 51 2.80 -29.83 -14.45
CA LYS A 51 3.50 -31.07 -14.03
C LYS A 51 4.16 -30.90 -12.66
N LEU A 52 4.79 -29.75 -12.43
CA LEU A 52 5.39 -29.43 -11.13
C LEU A 52 4.32 -29.26 -10.04
N CYS A 53 3.19 -28.62 -10.36
CA CYS A 53 2.08 -28.46 -9.41
C CYS A 53 1.49 -29.81 -9.01
N ILE A 54 1.24 -30.72 -9.96
CA ILE A 54 0.76 -32.08 -9.70
C ILE A 54 1.76 -32.86 -8.83
N LYS A 55 3.06 -32.75 -9.13
CA LYS A 55 4.12 -33.36 -8.29
C LYS A 55 4.11 -32.81 -6.86
N ASN A 56 3.88 -31.50 -6.70
CA ASN A 56 3.76 -30.88 -5.39
C ASN A 56 2.54 -31.36 -4.61
N ILE A 57 1.38 -31.58 -5.26
CA ILE A 57 0.20 -32.17 -4.59
C ILE A 57 0.55 -33.53 -3.99
N LYS A 58 1.15 -34.43 -4.79
CA LYS A 58 1.61 -35.74 -4.32
C LYS A 58 2.53 -35.61 -3.10
N LYS A 59 3.54 -34.76 -3.21
CA LYS A 59 4.50 -34.48 -2.13
C LYS A 59 3.83 -34.01 -0.84
N ILE A 60 2.89 -33.07 -0.94
CA ILE A 60 2.18 -32.52 0.23
C ILE A 60 1.40 -33.62 0.92
N ILE A 61 0.62 -34.40 0.17
CA ILE A 61 -0.19 -35.49 0.72
C ILE A 61 0.71 -36.52 1.40
N ILE A 62 1.77 -37.00 0.73
CA ILE A 62 2.71 -37.97 1.31
C ILE A 62 3.31 -37.43 2.61
N ASN A 63 3.75 -36.17 2.63
CA ASN A 63 4.37 -35.58 3.82
C ASN A 63 3.39 -35.42 4.98
N GLU A 64 2.14 -35.05 4.72
CA GLU A 64 1.11 -34.97 5.75
C GLU A 64 0.72 -36.35 6.28
N VAL A 65 0.62 -37.34 5.41
CA VAL A 65 0.35 -38.73 5.81
C VAL A 65 1.51 -39.27 6.66
N LYS A 66 2.77 -39.07 6.26
CA LYS A 66 3.96 -39.48 7.05
C LYS A 66 4.01 -38.85 8.44
N ARG A 67 3.50 -37.62 8.61
CA ARG A 67 3.39 -36.99 9.93
C ARG A 67 2.37 -37.66 10.83
N THR A 68 1.39 -38.32 10.23
CA THR A 68 0.22 -38.88 10.93
C THR A 68 0.32 -40.40 11.08
N ILE A 69 1.01 -41.09 10.16
CA ILE A 69 1.13 -42.54 10.05
C ILE A 69 2.62 -42.91 10.06
N LYS A 70 3.07 -43.63 11.11
CA LYS A 70 4.50 -43.90 11.37
C LYS A 70 5.18 -44.82 10.35
N ASN A 71 4.43 -45.63 9.57
CA ASN A 71 4.97 -46.64 8.65
C ASN A 71 4.61 -46.38 7.17
N PHE A 72 4.33 -45.13 6.81
CA PHE A 72 3.96 -44.78 5.43
C PHE A 72 5.20 -44.56 4.54
N GLU A 73 5.57 -45.55 3.73
CA GLU A 73 6.78 -45.51 2.87
C GLU A 73 6.45 -45.35 1.38
N PHE A 74 6.06 -44.13 0.98
CA PHE A 74 5.83 -43.77 -0.43
C PHE A 74 6.68 -42.57 -0.86
N CYS A 75 6.95 -42.49 -2.18
CA CYS A 75 7.74 -41.46 -2.84
C CYS A 75 6.90 -40.63 -3.83
N GLU A 76 7.40 -39.44 -4.20
CA GLU A 76 6.67 -38.49 -5.06
C GLU A 76 6.44 -38.99 -6.49
N ASN A 77 7.20 -40.00 -6.92
CA ASN A 77 7.10 -40.59 -8.26
C ASN A 77 6.06 -41.71 -8.33
N ASP A 78 5.56 -42.19 -7.18
CA ASP A 78 4.58 -43.27 -7.14
C ASP A 78 3.23 -42.83 -7.70
N ASP A 79 2.47 -43.81 -8.19
CA ASP A 79 1.14 -43.55 -8.73
C ASP A 79 0.20 -43.02 -7.63
N PHE A 80 -0.60 -42.02 -7.97
CA PHE A 80 -1.48 -41.36 -7.00
C PHE A 80 -2.50 -42.35 -6.45
N LYS A 81 -2.99 -43.26 -7.31
CA LYS A 81 -3.91 -44.31 -6.90
C LYS A 81 -3.30 -45.22 -5.83
N MET A 82 -2.05 -45.63 -6.00
CA MET A 82 -1.35 -46.46 -5.00
C MET A 82 -1.20 -45.74 -3.66
N ILE A 83 -0.91 -44.43 -3.67
CA ILE A 83 -0.85 -43.61 -2.43
C ILE A 83 -2.20 -43.65 -1.70
N ILE A 84 -3.30 -43.50 -2.42
CA ILE A 84 -4.67 -43.53 -1.87
C ILE A 84 -5.04 -44.91 -1.34
N ASP A 85 -4.66 -45.96 -2.07
CA ASP A 85 -4.89 -47.35 -1.68
C ASP A 85 -4.11 -47.70 -0.41
N GLU A 86 -2.86 -47.25 -0.29
CA GLU A 86 -2.06 -47.44 0.92
C GLU A 86 -2.61 -46.68 2.12
N ILE A 87 -3.01 -45.41 1.94
CA ILE A 87 -3.62 -44.63 3.02
C ILE A 87 -4.85 -45.38 3.55
N GLN A 88 -5.69 -45.90 2.65
CA GLN A 88 -6.85 -46.69 3.04
C GLN A 88 -6.44 -47.99 3.73
N TYR A 89 -5.45 -48.71 3.21
CA TYR A 89 -4.95 -49.97 3.78
C TYR A 89 -4.46 -49.79 5.22
N ILE A 90 -3.60 -48.80 5.47
CA ILE A 90 -3.02 -48.58 6.81
C ILE A 90 -4.03 -48.01 7.80
N THR A 91 -4.87 -47.08 7.36
CA THR A 91 -5.84 -46.45 8.27
C THR A 91 -7.13 -47.26 8.43
N ASN A 92 -7.36 -48.23 7.55
CA ASN A 92 -8.63 -48.93 7.35
C ASN A 92 -9.83 -47.97 7.18
N ARG A 93 -9.62 -46.80 6.58
CA ARG A 93 -10.64 -45.76 6.39
C ARG A 93 -10.68 -45.27 4.94
N LYS A 94 -11.88 -45.16 4.39
CA LYS A 94 -12.09 -44.57 3.07
C LYS A 94 -11.77 -43.08 3.07
N ILE A 95 -11.56 -42.54 1.88
CA ILE A 95 -11.10 -41.17 1.65
C ILE A 95 -12.24 -40.29 1.15
N ILE A 96 -12.30 -39.05 1.64
CA ILE A 96 -13.18 -38.00 1.14
C ILE A 96 -12.32 -36.89 0.56
N PHE A 97 -12.55 -36.56 -0.72
CA PHE A 97 -11.92 -35.43 -1.38
C PHE A 97 -12.82 -34.20 -1.30
N ILE A 98 -12.24 -33.08 -0.87
CA ILE A 98 -12.89 -31.77 -0.91
C ILE A 98 -11.99 -30.85 -1.73
N ILE A 99 -12.42 -30.49 -2.93
CA ILE A 99 -11.64 -29.69 -3.88
C ILE A 99 -12.32 -28.34 -4.05
N ASP A 100 -11.62 -27.28 -3.67
CA ASP A 100 -12.08 -25.91 -3.83
C ASP A 100 -11.47 -25.25 -5.07
N GLU A 101 -12.28 -24.46 -5.78
CA GLU A 101 -11.97 -23.82 -7.06
C GLU A 101 -11.40 -24.78 -8.12
N TRP A 102 -12.03 -25.93 -8.36
CA TRP A 102 -11.54 -26.96 -9.32
C TRP A 102 -11.30 -26.42 -10.73
N ASP A 103 -12.07 -25.42 -11.15
CA ASP A 103 -12.05 -24.83 -12.48
C ASP A 103 -10.99 -23.71 -12.62
N CYS A 104 -10.20 -23.42 -11.57
CA CYS A 104 -9.27 -22.28 -11.57
C CYS A 104 -8.19 -22.38 -12.65
N VAL A 105 -7.75 -23.59 -13.00
CA VAL A 105 -6.76 -23.84 -14.06
C VAL A 105 -7.38 -23.57 -15.43
N LEU A 106 -8.64 -23.98 -15.63
CA LEU A 106 -9.37 -23.83 -16.88
C LEU A 106 -9.73 -22.37 -17.17
N ARG A 107 -10.02 -21.60 -16.12
CA ARG A 107 -10.35 -20.17 -16.23
C ARG A 107 -9.12 -19.27 -16.41
N ASN A 108 -7.90 -19.79 -16.24
CA ASN A 108 -6.70 -18.98 -16.23
C ASN A 108 -6.00 -19.02 -17.61
N THR A 109 -6.02 -17.88 -18.29
CA THR A 109 -5.46 -17.68 -19.64
C THR A 109 -3.95 -17.89 -19.74
N ASN A 110 -3.23 -17.96 -18.60
CA ASN A 110 -1.78 -18.21 -18.60
C ASN A 110 -1.44 -19.69 -18.84
N PHE A 111 -2.39 -20.61 -18.66
CA PHE A 111 -2.17 -22.03 -18.93
C PHE A 111 -2.49 -22.36 -20.39
N LYS A 112 -1.54 -23.02 -21.06
CA LYS A 112 -1.75 -23.53 -22.43
C LYS A 112 -2.75 -24.68 -22.41
N GLU A 113 -3.39 -24.92 -23.55
CA GLU A 113 -4.39 -26.00 -23.72
C GLU A 113 -3.88 -27.38 -23.28
N ASN A 114 -2.67 -27.77 -23.67
CA ASN A 114 -2.01 -29.01 -23.21
C ASN A 114 -1.84 -29.06 -21.67
N SER A 115 -1.66 -27.91 -21.02
CA SER A 115 -1.58 -27.84 -19.56
C SER A 115 -2.96 -28.13 -18.94
N CYS A 116 -4.02 -27.49 -19.46
CA CYS A 116 -5.40 -27.76 -19.04
C CYS A 116 -5.75 -29.25 -19.20
N GLU A 117 -5.35 -29.87 -20.31
CA GLU A 117 -5.55 -31.31 -20.54
C GLU A 117 -4.78 -32.18 -19.53
N GLN A 118 -3.53 -31.84 -19.21
CA GLN A 118 -2.75 -32.54 -18.17
C GLN A 118 -3.40 -32.42 -16.79
N TYR A 119 -3.99 -31.27 -16.47
CA TYR A 119 -4.73 -31.07 -15.23
C TYR A 119 -6.00 -31.93 -15.15
N LEU A 120 -6.79 -31.94 -16.23
CA LEU A 120 -7.99 -32.77 -16.34
C LEU A 120 -7.65 -34.26 -16.27
N ASN A 121 -6.55 -34.69 -16.90
CA ASN A 121 -6.04 -36.05 -16.78
C ASN A 121 -5.68 -36.41 -15.34
N PHE A 122 -5.02 -35.51 -14.61
CA PHE A 122 -4.74 -35.71 -13.20
C PHE A 122 -6.03 -35.86 -12.37
N LEU A 123 -7.01 -34.96 -12.54
CA LEU A 123 -8.29 -35.07 -11.83
C LEU A 123 -9.00 -36.39 -12.15
N TYR A 124 -8.99 -36.82 -13.41
CA TYR A 124 -9.55 -38.10 -13.82
C TYR A 124 -8.86 -39.27 -13.13
N THR A 125 -7.53 -39.37 -13.20
CA THR A 125 -6.77 -40.48 -12.57
C THR A 125 -6.94 -40.52 -11.06
N VAL A 126 -7.09 -39.38 -10.41
CA VAL A 126 -7.22 -39.30 -8.95
C VAL A 126 -8.64 -39.61 -8.48
N LEU A 127 -9.66 -39.07 -9.17
CA LEU A 127 -11.03 -39.03 -8.67
C LEU A 127 -11.92 -40.12 -9.28
N ILE A 128 -11.57 -40.64 -10.45
CA ILE A 128 -12.38 -41.58 -11.22
C ILE A 128 -11.76 -42.97 -11.14
N ASN A 129 -12.59 -43.99 -10.91
CA ASN A 129 -12.20 -45.41 -10.78
C ASN A 129 -11.30 -45.74 -9.55
N ASN A 130 -11.60 -45.15 -8.39
CA ASN A 130 -10.99 -45.51 -7.12
C ASN A 130 -12.04 -45.94 -6.08
N SER A 131 -12.07 -47.24 -5.74
CA SER A 131 -13.00 -47.85 -4.78
C SER A 131 -12.80 -47.40 -3.33
N ASN A 132 -11.63 -46.81 -3.03
CA ASN A 132 -11.25 -46.31 -1.71
C ASN A 132 -11.72 -44.87 -1.46
N ILE A 133 -12.28 -44.20 -2.47
CA ILE A 133 -12.90 -42.88 -2.33
C ILE A 133 -14.40 -43.05 -2.03
N SER A 134 -14.86 -42.44 -0.94
CA SER A 134 -16.27 -42.45 -0.51
C SER A 134 -17.07 -41.26 -1.04
N LEU A 135 -16.43 -40.09 -1.16
CA LEU A 135 -17.08 -38.87 -1.63
C LEU A 135 -16.04 -37.95 -2.25
N VAL A 136 -16.39 -37.36 -3.38
CA VAL A 136 -15.68 -36.23 -3.96
C VAL A 136 -16.64 -35.04 -3.99
N PHE A 137 -16.27 -33.96 -3.30
CA PHE A 137 -17.02 -32.71 -3.30
C PHE A 137 -16.16 -31.62 -3.94
N ILE A 138 -16.62 -31.06 -5.05
CA ILE A 138 -15.91 -30.02 -5.78
C ILE A 138 -16.72 -28.72 -5.84
N THR A 139 -16.05 -27.57 -5.77
CA THR A 139 -16.64 -26.24 -5.94
C THR A 139 -15.92 -25.48 -7.04
N GLY A 140 -16.67 -24.74 -7.86
CA GLY A 140 -16.15 -23.99 -9.00
C GLY A 140 -17.22 -23.06 -9.58
N ILE A 141 -16.80 -22.20 -10.50
CA ILE A 141 -17.69 -21.29 -11.23
C ILE A 141 -18.24 -21.99 -12.48
N LEU A 142 -17.36 -22.66 -13.22
CA LEU A 142 -17.73 -23.36 -14.44
C LEU A 142 -18.53 -24.64 -14.14
N PRO A 143 -19.62 -24.88 -14.88
CA PRO A 143 -20.34 -26.14 -14.83
C PRO A 143 -19.46 -27.26 -15.42
N VAL A 144 -19.42 -28.40 -14.74
CA VAL A 144 -18.64 -29.57 -15.17
C VAL A 144 -19.28 -30.16 -16.43
N SER A 145 -20.62 -30.06 -16.56
CA SER A 145 -21.36 -30.65 -17.68
C SER A 145 -21.20 -29.95 -19.02
N GLU A 146 -20.87 -28.65 -19.04
CA GLU A 146 -20.80 -27.84 -20.27
C GLU A 146 -19.38 -27.71 -20.85
N TYR A 147 -18.35 -28.20 -20.16
CA TYR A 147 -16.98 -28.13 -20.66
C TYR A 147 -16.71 -29.31 -21.63
N GLU A 148 -16.75 -29.04 -22.93
CA GLU A 148 -16.73 -30.02 -24.05
C GLU A 148 -15.45 -30.87 -24.20
N ILE A 149 -14.49 -30.81 -23.28
CA ILE A 149 -13.16 -31.43 -23.50
C ILE A 149 -13.10 -32.88 -23.00
N ARG A 150 -13.92 -33.32 -22.03
CA ARG A 150 -13.92 -34.73 -21.53
C ARG A 150 -15.31 -35.22 -21.06
N PRO A 151 -15.95 -36.16 -21.77
CA PRO A 151 -17.21 -36.80 -21.33
C PRO A 151 -17.10 -37.49 -19.96
N ASP A 152 -15.91 -37.96 -19.60
CA ASP A 152 -15.69 -38.82 -18.43
C ASP A 152 -15.86 -38.10 -17.08
N LEU A 153 -15.76 -36.77 -17.06
CA LEU A 153 -15.99 -35.96 -15.85
C LEU A 153 -17.49 -35.67 -15.64
N LYS A 154 -18.38 -36.07 -16.55
CA LYS A 154 -19.84 -35.91 -16.39
C LYS A 154 -20.46 -36.82 -15.30
N ILE A 155 -19.63 -37.59 -14.58
CA ILE A 155 -20.06 -38.40 -13.43
C ILE A 155 -20.48 -37.57 -12.21
N PHE A 156 -20.10 -36.29 -12.15
CA PHE A 156 -20.45 -35.42 -11.02
C PHE A 156 -21.93 -35.06 -11.05
N ASN A 157 -22.60 -35.24 -9.91
CA ASN A 157 -23.91 -34.66 -9.69
C ASN A 157 -23.76 -33.15 -9.53
N GLU A 158 -24.02 -32.40 -10.60
CA GLU A 158 -23.91 -30.95 -10.60
C GLU A 158 -25.12 -30.29 -9.90
N TYR A 159 -24.80 -29.30 -9.06
CA TYR A 159 -25.75 -28.44 -8.35
C TYR A 159 -25.35 -26.97 -8.55
N SER A 160 -25.67 -26.44 -9.73
CA SER A 160 -25.35 -25.05 -10.10
C SER A 160 -26.39 -24.07 -9.56
N MET A 161 -26.14 -22.77 -9.68
CA MET A 161 -27.17 -21.74 -9.39
C MET A 161 -28.39 -21.88 -10.30
N LEU A 162 -28.23 -22.45 -11.50
CA LEU A 162 -29.30 -22.69 -12.46
C LEU A 162 -30.07 -23.99 -12.17
N SER A 163 -29.43 -24.97 -11.51
CA SER A 163 -30.04 -26.24 -11.11
C SER A 163 -29.59 -26.67 -9.72
N PRO A 164 -29.96 -25.93 -8.65
CA PRO A 164 -29.45 -26.19 -7.30
C PRO A 164 -30.05 -27.45 -6.65
N LYS A 165 -31.15 -27.98 -7.21
CA LYS A 165 -31.90 -29.15 -6.70
C LYS A 165 -32.08 -29.09 -5.17
N TRP A 166 -31.82 -30.20 -4.47
CA TRP A 166 -31.95 -30.28 -3.02
C TRP A 166 -30.95 -29.38 -2.25
N MET A 167 -29.88 -28.89 -2.89
CA MET A 167 -28.94 -27.96 -2.25
C MET A 167 -29.50 -26.54 -2.12
N ALA A 168 -30.57 -26.20 -2.86
CA ALA A 168 -31.20 -24.87 -2.82
C ALA A 168 -31.51 -24.35 -1.40
N LYS A 169 -31.97 -25.23 -0.50
CA LYS A 169 -32.26 -24.88 0.91
C LYS A 169 -31.04 -24.51 1.74
N TYR A 170 -29.83 -24.78 1.25
CA TYR A 170 -28.57 -24.56 1.93
C TYR A 170 -27.67 -23.53 1.21
N ILE A 171 -28.12 -22.99 0.07
CA ILE A 171 -27.38 -22.03 -0.75
C ILE A 171 -28.20 -20.73 -0.82
N GLY A 172 -27.63 -19.62 -0.34
CA GLY A 172 -28.30 -18.31 -0.28
C GLY A 172 -29.03 -18.04 1.04
N PHE A 173 -29.83 -16.98 1.09
CA PHE A 173 -30.61 -16.60 2.28
C PHE A 173 -32.11 -16.65 1.97
N THR A 174 -32.90 -17.24 2.87
CA THR A 174 -34.37 -17.15 2.77
C THR A 174 -34.87 -15.75 3.13
N ASN A 175 -36.06 -15.37 2.68
CA ASN A 175 -36.71 -14.12 3.09
C ASN A 175 -36.82 -13.97 4.62
N LYS A 176 -37.01 -15.08 5.35
CA LYS A 176 -37.06 -15.09 6.82
C LYS A 176 -35.67 -14.86 7.42
N GLU A 177 -34.63 -15.45 6.83
CA GLU A 177 -33.24 -15.23 7.25
C GLU A 177 -32.77 -13.81 6.94
N VAL A 178 -33.07 -13.28 5.75
CA VAL A 178 -32.82 -11.87 5.41
C VAL A 178 -33.54 -10.95 6.39
N LYS A 179 -34.85 -11.17 6.65
CA LYS A 179 -35.58 -10.39 7.67
C LYS A 179 -34.96 -10.51 9.06
N ASN A 180 -34.48 -11.68 9.47
CA ASN A 180 -33.82 -11.85 10.76
C ASN A 180 -32.45 -11.16 10.82
N ILE A 181 -31.69 -11.18 9.72
CA ILE A 181 -30.43 -10.46 9.58
C ILE A 181 -30.69 -8.95 9.65
N CYS A 182 -31.64 -8.43 8.87
CA CYS A 182 -32.05 -7.03 8.91
C CYS A 182 -32.56 -6.62 10.30
N LYS A 183 -33.38 -7.45 10.96
CA LYS A 183 -33.84 -7.20 12.34
C LYS A 183 -32.67 -7.13 13.31
N LYS A 184 -31.72 -8.07 13.26
CA LYS A 184 -30.52 -8.03 14.11
C LYS A 184 -29.68 -6.78 13.85
N LEU A 185 -29.47 -6.42 12.58
CA LEU A 185 -28.70 -5.24 12.20
C LEU A 185 -29.39 -3.93 12.65
N HIS A 186 -30.72 -3.82 12.49
CA HIS A 186 -31.50 -2.69 12.98
C HIS A 186 -31.55 -2.61 14.50
N TYR A 187 -31.69 -3.74 15.21
CA TYR A 187 -31.64 -3.77 16.69
C TYR A 187 -30.27 -3.28 17.20
N THR A 188 -29.20 -3.63 16.48
CA THR A 188 -27.85 -3.20 16.83
C THR A 188 -27.66 -1.69 16.60
N GLN A 189 -28.21 -1.14 15.51
CA GLN A 189 -28.20 0.32 15.24
C GLN A 189 -29.09 1.11 16.22
N TYR A 190 -30.24 0.58 16.62
CA TYR A 190 -31.16 1.26 17.54
C TYR A 190 -30.65 1.24 18.98
N SER A 191 -30.06 0.13 19.43
CA SER A 191 -29.39 -0.01 20.73
C SER A 191 -28.16 0.90 20.87
N LEU A 192 -27.46 1.19 19.77
CA LEU A 192 -26.32 2.11 19.75
C LEU A 192 -26.74 3.58 19.81
N ASN A 193 -27.92 3.92 19.27
CA ASN A 193 -28.41 5.31 19.21
C ASN A 193 -29.18 5.74 20.46
N ASN A 194 -29.84 4.83 21.18
CA ASN A 194 -30.64 5.17 22.37
C ASN A 194 -30.07 4.53 23.63
N LYS A 195 -29.01 5.15 24.18
CA LYS A 195 -28.70 5.04 25.62
C LYS A 195 -29.57 6.04 26.40
N GLN A 196 -30.88 5.84 26.47
CA GLN A 196 -31.72 6.38 27.54
C GLN A 196 -33.10 5.70 27.56
N LYS A 197 -33.38 5.06 28.71
CA LYS A 197 -34.66 4.53 29.25
C LYS A 197 -35.56 3.68 28.34
N HIS A 198 -35.52 2.37 28.60
CA HIS A 198 -36.57 1.41 28.30
C HIS A 198 -37.89 1.80 29.00
N ASN A 199 -38.99 1.81 28.25
CA ASN A 199 -40.37 1.67 28.75
C ASN A 199 -41.24 1.04 27.64
N ASP A 200 -42.10 0.10 28.01
CA ASP A 200 -42.92 -0.76 27.13
C ASP A 200 -43.90 0.00 26.19
N GLU A 201 -44.11 1.29 26.42
CA GLU A 201 -44.89 2.16 25.51
C GLU A 201 -44.16 2.47 24.18
N THR A 202 -42.82 2.39 24.16
CA THR A 202 -42.05 2.60 22.91
C THR A 202 -42.17 1.42 21.94
N GLU A 203 -42.38 0.20 22.42
CA GLU A 203 -42.63 -0.97 21.56
C GLU A 203 -43.98 -0.89 20.85
N LYS A 204 -45.03 -0.37 21.52
CA LYS A 204 -46.35 -0.15 20.91
C LYS A 204 -46.32 0.90 19.79
N LYS A 205 -45.62 2.02 20.02
CA LYS A 205 -45.50 3.10 19.04
C LYS A 205 -44.76 2.66 17.76
N ILE A 206 -43.75 1.80 17.91
CA ILE A 206 -43.00 1.22 16.79
C ILE A 206 -43.88 0.26 15.96
N ILE A 207 -44.79 -0.51 16.60
CA ILE A 207 -45.72 -1.40 15.88
C ILE A 207 -46.79 -0.59 15.14
N GLU A 208 -47.28 0.50 15.73
CA GLU A 208 -48.25 1.40 15.09
C GLU A 208 -47.66 2.15 13.88
N ASP A 209 -46.40 2.60 13.95
CA ASP A 209 -45.71 3.24 12.82
C ASP A 209 -45.41 2.24 11.68
N ILE A 210 -45.14 0.98 12.01
CA ILE A 210 -45.02 -0.11 11.03
C ILE A 210 -46.38 -0.38 10.35
N GLN A 211 -47.50 -0.25 11.07
CA GLN A 211 -48.84 -0.43 10.50
C GLN A 211 -49.30 0.78 9.69
N TYR A 212 -48.97 2.01 10.09
CA TYR A 212 -49.40 3.23 9.39
C TYR A 212 -48.77 3.36 8.00
N SER A 213 -47.51 2.94 7.84
CA SER A 213 -46.82 2.89 6.53
C SER A 213 -47.36 1.79 5.59
N SER A 214 -48.21 0.88 6.09
CA SER A 214 -48.77 -0.24 5.33
C SER A 214 -50.19 0.00 4.78
N ASN A 215 -50.81 1.16 5.10
CA ASN A 215 -52.22 1.44 4.80
C ASN A 215 -52.51 2.33 3.57
N LYS A 216 -51.51 2.72 2.76
CA LYS A 216 -51.78 3.22 1.40
C LYS A 216 -51.77 2.06 0.39
N LYS A 217 -52.83 1.25 0.45
CA LYS A 217 -53.20 0.28 -0.59
C LYS A 217 -54.02 1.00 -1.68
N GLN A 218 -53.58 0.92 -2.93
CA GLN A 218 -54.52 0.87 -4.06
C GLN A 218 -54.69 -0.61 -4.43
N LYS A 219 -55.96 -1.04 -4.46
CA LYS A 219 -56.42 -2.41 -4.71
C LYS A 219 -56.11 -2.85 -6.14
N LEU A 220 -55.57 -4.05 -6.30
CA LEU A 220 -55.93 -4.98 -7.36
C LEU A 220 -55.93 -6.39 -6.74
N ASN A 221 -57.04 -7.09 -6.96
CA ASN A 221 -57.41 -8.36 -6.33
C ASN A 221 -56.92 -9.56 -7.16
N ASP A 222 -56.61 -10.61 -6.39
CA ASP A 222 -56.78 -12.06 -6.61
C ASP A 222 -55.89 -12.88 -7.59
N GLU A 223 -55.51 -14.06 -7.06
CA GLU A 223 -54.96 -15.28 -7.67
C GLU A 223 -53.45 -15.59 -7.75
N THR A 224 -52.52 -14.69 -7.42
CA THR A 224 -51.13 -15.13 -7.16
C THR A 224 -50.56 -14.40 -5.97
N GLY A 225 -50.12 -15.16 -4.95
CA GLY A 225 -49.56 -14.64 -3.70
C GLY A 225 -48.25 -13.85 -3.85
N LYS A 226 -48.29 -12.70 -4.53
CA LYS A 226 -47.19 -11.76 -4.70
C LYS A 226 -47.57 -10.41 -4.10
N LYS A 227 -47.14 -10.18 -2.86
CA LYS A 227 -47.13 -8.83 -2.26
C LYS A 227 -45.76 -8.21 -2.52
N ILE A 228 -45.66 -7.43 -3.60
CA ILE A 228 -44.47 -6.68 -3.99
C ILE A 228 -44.36 -5.46 -3.07
N ILE A 229 -43.27 -5.37 -2.30
CA ILE A 229 -42.81 -4.10 -1.72
C ILE A 229 -41.71 -3.59 -2.64
N LYS A 230 -42.04 -2.60 -3.48
CA LYS A 230 -41.06 -1.85 -4.28
C LYS A 230 -40.27 -0.93 -3.35
N LYS A 231 -39.03 -1.29 -3.04
CA LYS A 231 -37.90 -0.35 -3.03
C LYS A 231 -36.59 -1.12 -3.16
N LYS A 232 -35.80 -0.67 -4.13
CA LYS A 232 -34.45 -1.08 -4.54
C LYS A 232 -33.65 -1.79 -3.43
N GLU A 233 -33.41 -3.07 -3.59
CA GLU A 233 -32.14 -3.79 -3.37
C GLU A 233 -32.39 -5.26 -3.74
N GLY A 234 -31.61 -5.79 -4.69
CA GLY A 234 -31.85 -7.08 -5.31
C GLY A 234 -31.67 -8.24 -4.32
N TYR A 235 -32.71 -9.07 -4.17
CA TYR A 235 -32.62 -10.32 -3.42
C TYR A 235 -33.35 -11.44 -4.15
N LEU A 236 -32.72 -12.62 -4.15
CA LEU A 236 -33.24 -13.89 -4.65
C LEU A 236 -34.42 -14.34 -3.77
N GLY A 237 -35.52 -14.74 -4.42
CA GLY A 237 -36.69 -15.33 -3.77
C GLY A 237 -36.57 -16.85 -3.71
N TYR A 238 -37.17 -17.46 -2.70
CA TYR A 238 -37.23 -18.92 -2.56
C TYR A 238 -38.70 -19.35 -2.49
N ASN A 239 -39.11 -20.25 -3.38
CA ASN A 239 -40.46 -20.78 -3.43
C ASN A 239 -40.52 -22.14 -2.73
N TYR A 240 -41.22 -22.20 -1.58
CA TYR A 240 -41.36 -23.42 -0.78
C TYR A 240 -42.18 -24.52 -1.48
N ASN A 241 -43.07 -24.15 -2.42
CA ASN A 241 -43.92 -25.13 -3.11
C ASN A 241 -43.20 -25.78 -4.28
N THR A 242 -42.32 -25.05 -4.97
CA THR A 242 -41.56 -25.57 -6.12
C THR A 242 -40.12 -25.96 -5.76
N ASN A 243 -39.65 -25.65 -4.55
CA ASN A 243 -38.25 -25.80 -4.12
C ASN A 243 -37.24 -25.06 -5.01
N GLU A 244 -37.68 -24.07 -5.77
CA GLU A 244 -36.83 -23.29 -6.67
C GLU A 244 -36.41 -21.98 -6.01
N VAL A 245 -35.13 -21.65 -6.18
CA VAL A 245 -34.66 -20.28 -6.03
C VAL A 245 -35.01 -19.56 -7.31
N PHE A 246 -35.85 -18.53 -7.19
CA PHE A 246 -36.30 -17.76 -8.32
C PHE A 246 -35.89 -16.31 -8.12
N ILE A 247 -35.46 -15.67 -9.19
CA ILE A 247 -35.43 -14.23 -9.22
C ILE A 247 -36.90 -13.79 -9.27
N PRO A 248 -37.43 -13.06 -8.27
CA PRO A 248 -38.88 -12.86 -8.11
C PRO A 248 -39.57 -12.09 -9.23
N ASN A 249 -38.77 -11.53 -10.13
CA ASN A 249 -39.18 -10.80 -11.30
C ASN A 249 -38.57 -11.47 -12.56
N ASN A 250 -39.43 -11.91 -13.50
CA ASN A 250 -38.98 -12.45 -14.80
C ASN A 250 -38.12 -11.43 -15.56
N GLU A 251 -38.40 -10.15 -15.38
CA GLU A 251 -37.60 -9.04 -15.92
C GLU A 251 -36.16 -9.09 -15.38
N ILE A 252 -35.97 -9.31 -14.07
CA ILE A 252 -34.63 -9.37 -13.45
C ILE A 252 -33.91 -10.67 -13.84
N CYS A 253 -34.63 -11.79 -14.04
CA CYS A 253 -34.04 -13.05 -14.49
C CYS A 253 -33.50 -12.93 -15.91
N GLN A 254 -34.26 -12.27 -16.79
CA GLN A 254 -33.83 -11.97 -18.13
C GLN A 254 -32.65 -11.00 -18.12
N ILE A 255 -32.72 -9.92 -17.33
CA ILE A 255 -31.60 -8.98 -17.12
C ILE A 255 -30.33 -9.70 -16.64
N PHE A 256 -30.43 -10.68 -15.72
CA PHE A 256 -29.27 -11.40 -15.21
C PHE A 256 -28.67 -12.36 -16.25
N LYS A 257 -29.51 -13.05 -17.04
CA LYS A 257 -29.05 -13.90 -18.15
C LYS A 257 -28.43 -13.07 -19.28
N ASP A 258 -29.02 -11.93 -19.58
CA ASP A 258 -28.50 -10.99 -20.57
C ASP A 258 -27.19 -10.38 -20.06
N PHE A 259 -27.08 -10.07 -18.77
CA PHE A 259 -25.86 -9.58 -18.13
C PHE A 259 -24.70 -10.57 -18.20
N LEU A 260 -24.93 -11.85 -17.86
CA LEU A 260 -23.89 -12.89 -17.94
C LEU A 260 -23.42 -13.16 -19.39
N LYS A 261 -24.26 -12.87 -20.38
CA LYS A 261 -23.94 -12.98 -21.81
C LYS A 261 -23.48 -11.65 -22.42
N SER A 262 -23.51 -10.57 -21.66
CA SER A 262 -23.14 -9.24 -22.13
C SER A 262 -21.64 -9.00 -21.96
N ASN A 263 -21.11 -8.07 -22.75
CA ASN A 263 -19.77 -7.55 -22.58
C ASN A 263 -19.52 -6.96 -21.17
N ASP A 264 -20.57 -6.61 -20.41
CA ASP A 264 -20.44 -6.09 -19.04
C ASP A 264 -19.86 -7.15 -18.07
N TRP A 265 -20.07 -8.44 -18.33
CA TRP A 265 -19.48 -9.52 -17.53
C TRP A 265 -17.97 -9.66 -17.75
N ASP A 266 -17.52 -9.52 -18.99
CA ASP A 266 -16.09 -9.52 -19.34
C ASP A 266 -15.37 -8.32 -18.73
N ILE A 267 -16.04 -7.16 -18.71
CA ILE A 267 -15.58 -5.93 -18.08
C ILE A 267 -15.38 -6.10 -16.56
N LEU A 268 -16.27 -6.82 -15.87
CA LEU A 268 -16.15 -7.07 -14.42
C LEU A 268 -14.94 -7.94 -14.03
N ASN A 269 -14.44 -8.78 -14.92
CA ASN A 269 -13.29 -9.66 -14.68
C ASN A 269 -11.94 -9.03 -15.07
N VAL A 270 -11.94 -7.82 -15.63
CA VAL A 270 -10.69 -7.12 -15.96
C VAL A 270 -9.99 -6.69 -14.68
N LYS A 271 -8.79 -7.21 -14.44
CA LYS A 271 -7.96 -6.80 -13.32
C LYS A 271 -7.53 -5.34 -13.49
N ARG A 272 -8.14 -4.47 -12.69
CA ARG A 272 -7.84 -3.03 -12.63
C ARG A 272 -6.50 -2.79 -11.95
N LYS A 273 -5.71 -1.85 -12.47
CA LYS A 273 -4.39 -1.48 -11.95
C LYS A 273 -4.30 -0.02 -11.53
N VAL A 274 -5.18 0.83 -12.05
CA VAL A 274 -5.11 2.29 -11.90
C VAL A 274 -6.31 2.81 -11.11
N PHE A 275 -7.53 2.45 -11.49
CA PHE A 275 -8.76 2.90 -10.86
C PHE A 275 -9.40 1.79 -10.03
N ASN A 276 -9.54 2.03 -8.73
CA ASN A 276 -10.07 1.08 -7.76
C ASN A 276 -9.52 -0.36 -7.91
N PRO A 277 -8.19 -0.56 -7.88
CA PRO A 277 -7.57 -1.88 -8.12
C PRO A 277 -7.85 -2.92 -7.00
N GLY A 278 -8.41 -2.50 -5.86
CA GLY A 278 -8.89 -3.41 -4.82
C GLY A 278 -7.80 -4.01 -3.94
N GLN A 279 -8.13 -5.12 -3.27
CA GLN A 279 -7.28 -5.73 -2.22
C GLN A 279 -6.28 -6.78 -2.73
N ASP A 280 -6.33 -7.14 -4.02
CA ASP A 280 -5.65 -8.34 -4.52
C ASP A 280 -4.12 -8.25 -4.45
N ASN A 281 -3.52 -7.11 -4.77
CA ASN A 281 -2.07 -6.97 -4.70
C ASN A 281 -1.55 -7.18 -3.26
N PHE A 282 -2.21 -6.54 -2.29
CA PHE A 282 -1.86 -6.69 -0.87
C PHE A 282 -2.13 -8.11 -0.37
N LYS A 283 -3.29 -8.68 -0.71
CA LYS A 283 -3.68 -10.06 -0.35
C LYS A 283 -2.70 -11.08 -0.91
N ASN A 284 -2.31 -10.95 -2.17
CA ASN A 284 -1.34 -11.83 -2.82
C ASN A 284 0.03 -11.70 -2.16
N PHE A 285 0.50 -10.48 -1.88
CA PHE A 285 1.78 -10.30 -1.19
C PHE A 285 1.80 -11.00 0.17
N ILE A 286 0.76 -10.83 0.99
CA ILE A 286 0.70 -11.46 2.32
C ILE A 286 0.64 -12.98 2.20
N LYS A 287 -0.15 -13.52 1.28
CA LYS A 287 -0.27 -14.97 1.05
C LYS A 287 1.06 -15.61 0.69
N HIS A 288 1.93 -14.88 -0.01
CA HIS A 288 3.21 -15.39 -0.51
C HIS A 288 4.44 -15.00 0.33
N SER A 289 4.26 -14.21 1.40
CA SER A 289 5.36 -13.71 2.21
C SER A 289 5.48 -14.47 3.53
N ASN A 290 6.51 -15.32 3.63
CA ASN A 290 6.84 -16.04 4.88
C ASN A 290 7.31 -15.10 6.00
N TYR A 291 7.74 -13.88 5.67
CA TYR A 291 8.36 -12.92 6.57
C TYR A 291 7.61 -11.58 6.63
N TYR A 292 6.31 -11.59 6.35
CA TYR A 292 5.47 -10.41 6.51
C TYR A 292 5.37 -9.99 7.97
N VAL A 293 5.61 -8.69 8.22
CA VAL A 293 5.38 -8.05 9.51
C VAL A 293 4.20 -7.11 9.39
N ASP A 294 3.20 -7.34 10.24
CA ASP A 294 1.95 -6.59 10.22
C ASP A 294 2.15 -5.15 10.73
N LYS A 295 2.02 -4.21 9.80
CA LYS A 295 2.07 -2.75 10.00
C LYS A 295 0.75 -2.06 9.66
N THR A 296 -0.37 -2.80 9.66
CA THR A 296 -1.69 -2.29 9.28
C THR A 296 -2.20 -1.16 10.17
N GLU A 297 -1.70 -1.02 11.40
CA GLU A 297 -1.99 0.12 12.27
C GLU A 297 -1.56 1.47 11.67
N LEU A 298 -0.66 1.49 10.68
CA LEU A 298 -0.30 2.69 9.92
C LEU A 298 -1.53 3.41 9.35
N ILE A 299 -2.52 2.64 8.90
CA ILE A 299 -3.77 3.17 8.34
C ILE A 299 -4.46 4.10 9.33
N LEU A 300 -4.40 3.82 10.63
CA LEU A 300 -5.03 4.67 11.65
C LEU A 300 -4.37 6.04 11.77
N GLU A 301 -3.06 6.13 11.54
CA GLU A 301 -2.36 7.42 11.51
C GLU A 301 -2.67 8.16 10.22
N VAL A 302 -2.71 7.47 9.07
CA VAL A 302 -3.09 8.07 7.78
C VAL A 302 -4.54 8.56 7.80
N ASN A 303 -5.46 7.82 8.44
CA ASN A 303 -6.87 8.20 8.58
C ASN A 303 -7.05 9.56 9.27
N LYS A 304 -6.14 9.94 10.19
CA LYS A 304 -6.21 11.25 10.88
C LYS A 304 -5.95 12.42 9.94
N GLU A 305 -5.24 12.18 8.84
CA GLU A 305 -4.86 13.22 7.88
C GLU A 305 -5.91 13.36 6.77
N ILE A 306 -6.89 12.44 6.66
CA ILE A 306 -7.98 12.51 5.68
C ILE A 306 -8.79 13.80 5.89
N TYR A 307 -9.05 14.52 4.79
CA TYR A 307 -9.72 15.83 4.77
C TYR A 307 -9.03 16.96 5.53
N SER A 308 -7.88 16.71 6.15
CA SER A 308 -7.12 17.75 6.84
C SER A 308 -6.33 18.63 5.86
N ASP A 309 -5.77 19.73 6.36
CA ASP A 309 -4.78 20.54 5.65
C ASP A 309 -3.46 19.78 5.40
N ARG A 310 -3.27 18.64 6.06
CA ARG A 310 -2.08 17.78 6.01
C ARG A 310 -2.31 16.48 5.22
N ARG A 311 -3.40 16.42 4.44
CA ARG A 311 -3.80 15.26 3.63
C ARG A 311 -2.82 14.87 2.52
N ASN A 312 -1.83 15.70 2.24
CA ASN A 312 -0.79 15.45 1.25
C ASN A 312 0.45 14.89 1.97
N ILE A 313 0.66 13.57 1.86
CA ILE A 313 1.74 12.83 2.52
C ILE A 313 2.76 12.40 1.48
N CYS A 314 4.04 12.68 1.72
CA CYS A 314 5.14 12.17 0.90
C CYS A 314 6.09 11.33 1.75
N VAL A 315 6.41 10.11 1.31
CA VAL A 315 7.28 9.19 2.03
C VAL A 315 8.56 8.96 1.25
N THR A 316 9.65 9.57 1.73
CA THR A 316 10.96 9.53 1.09
C THR A 316 11.90 8.60 1.84
N ARG A 317 12.12 7.40 1.28
CA ARG A 317 13.02 6.43 1.90
C ARG A 317 13.74 5.57 0.87
N PRO A 318 14.90 4.99 1.20
CA PRO A 318 15.63 4.10 0.30
C PRO A 318 14.78 2.95 -0.25
N ARG A 319 15.29 2.32 -1.30
CA ARG A 319 14.69 1.07 -1.83
C ARG A 319 14.66 0.01 -0.74
N ARG A 320 13.71 -0.92 -0.84
CA ARG A 320 13.53 -2.08 0.06
C ARG A 320 12.97 -1.77 1.46
N PHE A 321 12.60 -0.52 1.75
CA PHE A 321 11.86 -0.16 2.98
C PHE A 321 10.33 -0.33 2.87
N GLY A 322 9.84 -1.21 1.99
CA GLY A 322 8.41 -1.55 1.92
C GLY A 322 7.46 -0.45 1.44
N LYS A 323 7.93 0.52 0.64
CA LYS A 323 7.10 1.60 0.04
C LYS A 323 5.90 1.04 -0.74
N THR A 324 6.15 0.22 -1.76
CA THR A 324 5.08 -0.39 -2.58
C THR A 324 4.13 -1.28 -1.77
N LEU A 325 4.64 -2.04 -0.80
CA LEU A 325 3.76 -2.80 0.11
C LEU A 325 2.83 -1.89 0.91
N THR A 326 3.34 -0.73 1.33
CA THR A 326 2.55 0.27 2.05
C THR A 326 1.47 0.85 1.13
N THR A 327 1.80 1.17 -0.12
CA THR A 327 0.80 1.66 -1.09
C THR A 327 -0.27 0.60 -1.35
N ASP A 328 0.10 -0.65 -1.61
CA ASP A 328 -0.86 -1.75 -1.83
C ASP A 328 -1.80 -1.94 -0.62
N MET A 329 -1.27 -1.80 0.60
CA MET A 329 -2.06 -1.87 1.83
C MET A 329 -3.07 -0.71 1.93
N LEU A 330 -2.65 0.52 1.67
CA LEU A 330 -3.55 1.69 1.69
C LEU A 330 -4.62 1.59 0.60
N VAL A 331 -4.22 1.14 -0.59
CA VAL A 331 -5.15 0.83 -1.70
C VAL A 331 -6.19 -0.18 -1.26
N ALA A 332 -5.77 -1.32 -0.71
CA ALA A 332 -6.67 -2.36 -0.26
C ALA A 332 -7.68 -1.86 0.80
N TYR A 333 -7.29 -0.89 1.62
CA TYR A 333 -8.13 -0.33 2.67
C TYR A 333 -9.11 0.73 2.14
N TYR A 334 -8.65 1.69 1.35
CA TYR A 334 -9.48 2.84 0.93
C TYR A 334 -10.34 2.57 -0.30
N CYS A 335 -9.90 1.66 -1.17
CA CYS A 335 -10.50 1.41 -2.48
C CYS A 335 -11.96 1.01 -2.36
N TYR A 336 -12.84 1.77 -3.00
CA TYR A 336 -14.24 1.41 -3.12
C TYR A 336 -14.39 0.02 -3.73
N SER A 337 -15.22 -0.78 -3.08
CA SER A 337 -15.55 -2.13 -3.50
C SER A 337 -16.98 -2.42 -3.07
N GLU A 338 -17.78 -2.95 -3.98
CA GLU A 338 -19.12 -3.48 -3.67
C GLU A 338 -19.02 -4.80 -2.88
N SER A 339 -17.89 -5.50 -3.03
CA SER A 339 -17.57 -6.71 -2.25
C SER A 339 -16.91 -6.37 -0.91
N ASN A 340 -17.11 -7.24 0.08
CA ASN A 340 -16.50 -7.09 1.39
C ASN A 340 -14.96 -7.16 1.32
N ILE A 341 -14.30 -6.15 1.87
CA ILE A 341 -12.85 -6.14 2.05
C ILE A 341 -12.52 -7.00 3.27
N THR A 342 -11.78 -8.10 3.06
CA THR A 342 -11.55 -9.13 4.09
C THR A 342 -10.09 -9.31 4.46
N VAL A 343 -9.16 -8.75 3.68
CA VAL A 343 -7.70 -8.87 3.87
C VAL A 343 -7.20 -8.34 5.22
N PHE A 344 -8.02 -7.56 5.94
CA PHE A 344 -7.68 -6.99 7.25
C PHE A 344 -8.22 -7.79 8.44
N ASN A 345 -9.11 -8.78 8.25
CA ASN A 345 -9.85 -9.43 9.33
C ASN A 345 -8.96 -10.17 10.35
N ASP A 346 -7.78 -10.58 9.94
CA ASP A 346 -6.78 -11.27 10.76
C ASP A 346 -5.58 -10.38 11.12
N LYS A 347 -5.66 -9.07 10.85
CA LYS A 347 -4.56 -8.10 11.03
C LYS A 347 -4.70 -7.29 12.31
N LYS A 348 -3.58 -6.71 12.78
CA LYS A 348 -3.50 -5.89 14.00
C LYS A 348 -4.52 -4.76 14.02
N ILE A 349 -4.77 -4.11 12.88
CA ILE A 349 -5.72 -3.01 12.77
C ILE A 349 -7.16 -3.42 13.12
N PHE A 350 -7.58 -4.67 12.84
CA PHE A 350 -8.94 -5.16 13.10
C PHE A 350 -9.32 -5.10 14.57
N LYS A 351 -8.32 -5.18 15.47
CA LYS A 351 -8.50 -5.13 16.92
C LYS A 351 -8.66 -3.70 17.46
N LYS A 352 -8.56 -2.67 16.61
CA LYS A 352 -8.58 -1.26 17.02
C LYS A 352 -9.96 -0.66 16.84
N LYS A 353 -10.34 0.27 17.70
CA LYS A 353 -11.61 1.00 17.59
C LYS A 353 -11.62 1.84 16.31
N ASN A 354 -12.78 1.93 15.65
CA ASN A 354 -13.02 2.70 14.41
C ASN A 354 -12.07 2.34 13.25
N TRP A 355 -11.47 1.15 13.26
CA TRP A 355 -10.54 0.76 12.21
C TRP A 355 -11.18 0.71 10.82
N ASN A 356 -12.50 0.57 10.72
CA ASN A 356 -13.25 0.46 9.47
C ASN A 356 -13.92 1.78 9.04
N GLU A 357 -13.64 2.91 9.71
CA GLU A 357 -14.28 4.20 9.44
C GLU A 357 -14.21 4.61 7.96
N TYR A 358 -13.08 4.34 7.30
CA TYR A 358 -12.79 4.73 5.92
C TYR A 358 -12.65 3.54 4.96
N LEU A 359 -12.93 2.33 5.45
CA LEU A 359 -12.79 1.08 4.70
C LEU A 359 -13.71 1.09 3.48
N GLY A 360 -13.12 1.04 2.28
CA GLY A 360 -13.83 0.92 1.01
C GLY A 360 -14.71 2.11 0.63
N LYS A 361 -14.40 3.32 1.09
CA LYS A 361 -15.26 4.51 0.88
C LYS A 361 -14.84 5.44 -0.25
N PHE A 362 -13.65 5.28 -0.82
CA PHE A 362 -13.07 6.27 -1.74
C PHE A 362 -12.85 5.72 -3.13
N ASN A 363 -12.92 6.60 -4.12
CA ASN A 363 -12.29 6.33 -5.40
C ASN A 363 -10.77 6.41 -5.21
N VAL A 364 -10.07 5.33 -5.55
CA VAL A 364 -8.61 5.28 -5.45
C VAL A 364 -8.02 5.29 -6.84
N ILE A 365 -7.10 6.23 -7.08
CA ILE A 365 -6.27 6.29 -8.28
C ILE A 365 -4.84 5.97 -7.89
N THR A 366 -4.26 4.95 -8.51
CA THR A 366 -2.89 4.48 -8.24
C THR A 366 -2.01 4.65 -9.47
N LEU A 367 -0.94 5.43 -9.33
CA LEU A 367 0.04 5.67 -10.38
C LEU A 367 1.40 5.12 -9.96
N ASN A 368 1.87 4.06 -10.62
CA ASN A 368 3.25 3.58 -10.45
C ASN A 368 4.12 4.17 -11.56
N MET A 369 4.90 5.20 -11.22
CA MET A 369 5.66 5.95 -12.23
C MET A 369 6.75 5.11 -12.89
N ILE A 370 7.25 4.04 -12.24
CA ILE A 370 8.21 3.13 -12.89
C ILE A 370 7.56 2.43 -14.09
N ASN A 371 6.30 2.02 -13.98
CA ASN A 371 5.62 1.30 -15.05
C ASN A 371 5.34 2.24 -16.23
N TYR A 372 4.76 3.42 -15.97
CA TYR A 372 4.51 4.42 -17.01
C TYR A 372 5.78 4.85 -17.73
N ILE A 373 6.87 5.11 -17.01
CA ILE A 373 8.14 5.50 -17.62
C ILE A 373 8.73 4.36 -18.45
N LYS A 374 8.59 3.10 -18.01
CA LYS A 374 9.07 1.95 -18.79
C LYS A 374 8.29 1.82 -20.09
N GLU A 375 6.97 1.81 -20.03
CA GLU A 375 6.09 1.67 -21.19
C GLU A 375 6.29 2.83 -22.17
N TYR A 376 6.31 4.07 -21.67
CA TYR A 376 6.55 5.25 -22.47
C TYR A 376 7.92 5.21 -23.18
N ASN A 377 8.99 4.82 -22.48
CA ASN A 377 10.32 4.74 -23.09
C ASN A 377 10.47 3.56 -24.07
N ILE A 378 9.69 2.48 -23.91
CA ILE A 378 9.66 1.36 -24.87
C ILE A 378 9.00 1.82 -26.17
N ASN A 379 7.91 2.58 -26.07
CA ASN A 379 7.16 3.06 -27.24
C ASN A 379 7.88 4.19 -27.99
N ASN A 380 8.86 4.84 -27.36
CA ASN A 380 9.63 5.97 -27.92
C ASN A 380 11.13 5.66 -28.03
N ARG A 381 11.50 4.40 -28.30
CA ARG A 381 12.91 3.96 -28.34
C ARG A 381 13.75 4.69 -29.40
N ASP A 382 13.14 5.01 -30.54
CA ASP A 382 13.82 5.59 -31.70
C ASP A 382 13.89 7.13 -31.67
N THR A 383 13.12 7.78 -30.79
CA THR A 383 12.93 9.24 -30.71
C THR A 383 13.35 9.83 -29.36
N LYS A 384 14.31 9.22 -28.66
CA LYS A 384 14.83 9.69 -27.36
C LYS A 384 15.31 11.15 -27.31
N ILE A 385 15.47 11.79 -28.47
CA ILE A 385 15.92 13.17 -28.62
C ILE A 385 14.76 14.18 -28.46
N ASN A 386 13.49 13.78 -28.67
CA ASN A 386 12.31 14.65 -28.62
C ASN A 386 11.20 14.06 -27.71
N LEU A 387 11.53 13.77 -26.44
CA LEU A 387 10.53 13.25 -25.50
C LEU A 387 9.60 14.38 -25.04
N ASN A 388 8.30 14.23 -25.29
CA ASN A 388 7.29 15.22 -24.93
C ASN A 388 6.55 14.80 -23.65
N ILE A 389 6.55 15.68 -22.64
CA ILE A 389 5.83 15.47 -21.38
C ILE A 389 4.32 15.31 -21.59
N ASP A 390 3.73 15.99 -22.59
CA ASP A 390 2.31 15.89 -22.87
C ASP A 390 1.92 14.48 -23.32
N ASP A 391 2.77 13.82 -24.10
CA ASP A 391 2.50 12.43 -24.53
C ASP A 391 2.65 11.45 -23.37
N PHE A 392 3.56 11.73 -22.43
CA PHE A 392 3.65 10.97 -21.19
C PHE A 392 2.38 11.15 -20.33
N ILE A 393 1.90 12.39 -20.17
CA ILE A 393 0.66 12.68 -19.44
C ILE A 393 -0.55 12.05 -20.15
N LYS A 394 -0.62 12.09 -21.49
CA LYS A 394 -1.67 11.40 -22.28
C LYS A 394 -1.67 9.89 -22.01
N SER A 395 -0.52 9.25 -21.83
CA SER A 395 -0.46 7.82 -21.50
C SER A 395 -1.09 7.50 -20.13
N ILE A 396 -0.89 8.39 -19.16
CA ILE A 396 -1.52 8.31 -17.83
C ILE A 396 -3.03 8.51 -17.97
N ASN A 397 -3.45 9.58 -18.66
CA ASN A 397 -4.86 9.89 -18.90
C ASN A 397 -5.60 8.74 -19.57
N SER A 398 -5.02 8.18 -20.64
CA SER A 398 -5.59 7.05 -21.37
C SER A 398 -5.84 5.86 -20.43
N SER A 399 -4.86 5.52 -19.59
CA SER A 399 -5.01 4.43 -18.63
C SER A 399 -6.13 4.68 -17.61
N ILE A 400 -6.22 5.90 -17.07
CA ILE A 400 -7.29 6.29 -16.13
C ILE A 400 -8.65 6.24 -16.83
N VAL A 401 -8.78 6.89 -17.98
CA VAL A 401 -10.03 6.97 -18.76
C VAL A 401 -10.50 5.58 -19.17
N THR A 402 -9.61 4.71 -19.63
CA THR A 402 -9.96 3.33 -19.99
C THR A 402 -10.52 2.58 -18.78
N GLU A 403 -9.84 2.57 -17.63
CA GLU A 403 -10.33 1.83 -16.46
C GLU A 403 -11.62 2.44 -15.85
N ILE A 404 -11.80 3.76 -15.90
CA ILE A 404 -13.06 4.40 -15.51
C ILE A 404 -14.18 4.03 -16.49
N SER A 405 -13.92 4.07 -17.80
CA SER A 405 -14.92 3.73 -18.83
C SER A 405 -15.34 2.26 -18.75
N LEU A 406 -14.42 1.36 -18.35
CA LEU A 406 -14.76 -0.02 -18.03
C LEU A 406 -15.71 -0.08 -16.84
N CYS A 407 -15.45 0.65 -15.76
CA CYS A 407 -16.35 0.64 -14.60
C CYS A 407 -17.69 1.35 -14.84
N PHE A 408 -17.70 2.31 -15.76
CA PHE A 408 -18.84 3.18 -16.05
C PHE A 408 -18.96 3.37 -17.58
N PRO A 409 -19.62 2.46 -18.31
CA PRO A 409 -19.68 2.48 -19.78
C PRO A 409 -20.22 3.79 -20.39
N ASN A 410 -21.13 4.46 -19.67
CA ASN A 410 -21.76 5.71 -20.09
C ASN A 410 -21.13 6.96 -19.44
N PHE A 411 -19.92 6.85 -18.91
CA PHE A 411 -19.25 7.97 -18.24
C PHE A 411 -18.91 9.07 -19.24
N LYS A 412 -19.36 10.30 -18.95
CA LYS A 412 -19.07 11.47 -19.75
C LYS A 412 -17.90 12.22 -19.15
N PHE A 413 -16.78 12.23 -19.87
CA PHE A 413 -15.62 13.06 -19.56
C PHE A 413 -15.79 14.42 -20.24
N SER A 414 -15.60 15.50 -19.50
CA SER A 414 -15.52 16.86 -20.05
C SER A 414 -14.26 17.01 -20.91
N ASP A 415 -13.12 16.49 -20.44
CA ASP A 415 -11.88 16.44 -21.21
C ASP A 415 -11.07 15.18 -20.85
N LYS A 416 -10.88 14.28 -21.83
CA LYS A 416 -10.12 13.03 -21.67
C LYS A 416 -8.61 13.23 -21.67
N ASN A 417 -8.12 14.41 -22.05
CA ASN A 417 -6.69 14.72 -22.12
C ASN A 417 -6.21 15.53 -20.91
N ASN A 418 -7.10 15.83 -19.96
CA ASN A 418 -6.78 16.61 -18.78
C ASN A 418 -7.08 15.82 -17.50
N THR A 419 -6.04 15.37 -16.79
CA THR A 419 -6.21 14.58 -15.55
C THR A 419 -7.05 15.32 -14.52
N LEU A 420 -6.91 16.65 -14.40
CA LEU A 420 -7.67 17.43 -13.43
C LEU A 420 -9.18 17.33 -13.68
N GLU A 421 -9.60 17.48 -14.94
CA GLU A 421 -11.02 17.40 -15.32
C GLU A 421 -11.54 15.97 -15.18
N ILE A 422 -10.75 14.95 -15.57
CA ILE A 422 -11.10 13.54 -15.35
C ILE A 422 -11.40 13.25 -13.86
N LEU A 423 -10.54 13.72 -12.95
CA LEU A 423 -10.72 13.49 -11.51
C LEU A 423 -11.92 14.27 -10.94
N LYS A 424 -12.16 15.51 -11.41
CA LYS A 424 -13.36 16.27 -11.02
C LYS A 424 -14.63 15.57 -11.49
N ASP A 425 -14.66 15.12 -12.74
CA ASP A 425 -15.81 14.41 -13.30
C ASP A 425 -16.06 13.11 -12.54
N LEU A 426 -15.00 12.40 -12.15
CA LEU A 426 -15.12 11.17 -11.38
C LEU A 426 -15.77 11.42 -10.02
N GLU A 427 -15.34 12.45 -9.29
CA GLU A 427 -15.94 12.81 -8.00
C GLU A 427 -17.40 13.27 -8.16
N ARG A 428 -17.69 14.11 -9.16
CA ARG A 428 -19.06 14.58 -9.44
C ARG A 428 -20.01 13.46 -9.81
N ASN A 429 -19.60 12.54 -10.68
CA ASN A 429 -20.45 11.44 -11.15
C ASN A 429 -20.67 10.37 -10.07
N THR A 430 -19.65 10.08 -9.26
CA THR A 430 -19.72 9.01 -8.27
C THR A 430 -20.12 9.48 -6.88
N GLY A 431 -20.06 10.78 -6.60
CA GLY A 431 -20.26 11.38 -5.27
C GLY A 431 -19.16 11.03 -4.25
N ARG A 432 -18.08 10.35 -4.66
CA ARG A 432 -17.02 9.87 -3.77
C ARG A 432 -15.75 10.68 -3.97
N LYS A 433 -15.17 11.13 -2.85
CA LYS A 433 -13.85 11.76 -2.83
C LYS A 433 -12.75 10.80 -3.28
N ILE A 434 -11.64 11.37 -3.73
CA ILE A 434 -10.55 10.65 -4.35
C ILE A 434 -9.36 10.52 -3.39
N ILE A 435 -8.77 9.34 -3.33
CA ILE A 435 -7.46 9.10 -2.73
C ILE A 435 -6.47 8.82 -3.87
N LEU A 436 -5.50 9.72 -4.02
CA LEU A 436 -4.48 9.64 -5.06
C LEU A 436 -3.19 9.07 -4.49
N ILE A 437 -2.73 7.93 -5.01
CA ILE A 437 -1.52 7.26 -4.55
C ILE A 437 -0.53 7.21 -5.71
N ILE A 438 0.64 7.84 -5.53
CA ILE A 438 1.70 7.89 -6.55
C ILE A 438 2.95 7.21 -6.00
N ASP A 439 3.25 6.02 -6.53
CA ASP A 439 4.45 5.26 -6.16
C ASP A 439 5.63 5.65 -7.06
N GLU A 440 6.80 5.85 -6.44
CA GLU A 440 8.04 6.23 -7.11
C GLU A 440 7.94 7.54 -7.93
N TRP A 441 7.26 8.55 -7.38
CA TRP A 441 7.01 9.85 -8.03
C TRP A 441 8.30 10.50 -8.53
N ASP A 442 9.41 10.32 -7.81
CA ASP A 442 10.71 10.92 -8.05
C ASP A 442 11.52 10.20 -9.15
N ARG A 443 10.96 9.18 -9.81
CA ARG A 443 11.66 8.39 -10.83
C ARG A 443 12.15 9.24 -12.00
N ILE A 444 11.39 10.23 -12.43
CA ILE A 444 11.73 11.11 -13.55
C ILE A 444 13.02 11.89 -13.27
N PHE A 445 13.21 12.38 -12.04
CA PHE A 445 14.42 13.12 -11.64
C PHE A 445 15.70 12.29 -11.64
N ARG A 446 15.58 10.96 -11.56
CA ARG A 446 16.72 10.05 -11.56
C ARG A 446 17.20 9.67 -12.96
N ILE A 447 16.46 10.04 -13.99
CA ILE A 447 16.77 9.72 -15.38
C ILE A 447 17.48 10.93 -16.00
N LYS A 448 18.69 10.69 -16.53
CA LYS A 448 19.60 11.76 -16.98
C LYS A 448 19.14 12.45 -18.26
N TYR A 449 18.51 11.72 -19.19
CA TYR A 449 18.16 12.24 -20.51
C TYR A 449 16.83 13.02 -20.54
N TYR A 450 16.08 13.08 -19.44
CA TYR A 450 15.03 14.09 -19.30
C TYR A 450 15.70 15.41 -18.92
N ASP A 451 15.47 16.44 -19.72
CA ASP A 451 16.00 17.79 -19.49
C ASP A 451 15.30 18.48 -18.30
N LYS A 452 15.68 19.74 -18.05
CA LYS A 452 15.13 20.53 -16.95
C LYS A 452 13.65 20.86 -17.19
N ASP A 453 13.28 21.17 -18.42
CA ASP A 453 11.92 21.60 -18.78
C ASP A 453 10.93 20.44 -18.63
N TYR A 454 11.26 19.25 -19.09
CA TYR A 454 10.45 18.03 -18.90
C TYR A 454 10.21 17.74 -17.42
N LYS A 455 11.26 17.87 -16.59
CA LYS A 455 11.16 17.68 -15.13
C LYS A 455 10.29 18.76 -14.48
N HIS A 456 10.37 20.00 -14.95
CA HIS A 456 9.56 21.11 -14.49
C HIS A 456 8.08 20.88 -14.82
N SER A 457 7.76 20.58 -16.08
CA SER A 457 6.39 20.29 -16.52
C SER A 457 5.77 19.09 -15.80
N TYR A 458 6.56 18.09 -15.44
CA TYR A 458 6.09 17.00 -14.60
C TYR A 458 5.75 17.46 -13.16
N MET A 459 6.52 18.37 -12.57
CA MET A 459 6.17 18.96 -11.27
C MET A 459 4.89 19.77 -11.34
N ASP A 460 4.73 20.58 -12.39
CA ASP A 460 3.51 21.34 -12.63
C ASP A 460 2.30 20.42 -12.78
N TYR A 461 2.47 19.31 -13.50
CA TYR A 461 1.46 18.27 -13.59
C TYR A 461 1.06 17.73 -12.22
N LEU A 462 2.02 17.27 -11.40
CA LEU A 462 1.73 16.76 -10.06
C LEU A 462 1.05 17.81 -9.18
N ASN A 463 1.52 19.05 -9.23
CA ASN A 463 0.95 20.17 -8.48
C ASN A 463 -0.49 20.44 -8.92
N SER A 464 -0.74 20.43 -10.24
CA SER A 464 -2.04 20.70 -10.85
C SER A 464 -3.13 19.70 -10.44
N ILE A 465 -2.78 18.48 -10.04
CA ILE A 465 -3.73 17.43 -9.62
C ILE A 465 -3.80 17.20 -8.11
N THR A 466 -2.88 17.78 -7.32
CA THR A 466 -2.80 17.57 -5.86
C THR A 466 -3.10 18.80 -5.02
N LYS A 467 -2.65 19.99 -5.44
CA LYS A 467 -2.71 21.22 -4.66
C LYS A 467 -4.12 21.83 -4.59
N ASP A 468 -4.59 22.08 -3.37
CA ASP A 468 -5.86 22.74 -3.06
C ASP A 468 -7.10 22.14 -3.76
N LYS A 469 -7.10 20.82 -3.95
CA LYS A 469 -8.20 20.14 -4.65
C LYS A 469 -9.27 19.65 -3.70
N SER A 470 -10.49 20.13 -3.90
CA SER A 470 -11.68 19.76 -3.12
C SER A 470 -12.19 18.35 -3.41
N TYR A 471 -11.84 17.75 -4.56
CA TYR A 471 -12.17 16.37 -4.87
C TYR A 471 -11.28 15.36 -4.11
N LEU A 472 -10.14 15.79 -3.55
CA LEU A 472 -9.20 14.93 -2.83
C LEU A 472 -9.58 14.77 -1.36
N ALA A 473 -9.56 13.53 -0.90
CA ALA A 473 -9.54 13.17 0.51
C ALA A 473 -8.11 13.04 1.05
N LEU A 474 -7.20 12.50 0.23
CA LEU A 474 -5.80 12.23 0.57
C LEU A 474 -4.94 12.14 -0.71
N SER A 475 -3.69 12.64 -0.66
CA SER A 475 -2.64 12.30 -1.62
C SER A 475 -1.48 11.61 -0.90
N TYR A 476 -1.01 10.48 -1.42
CA TYR A 476 0.08 9.70 -0.82
C TYR A 476 1.15 9.39 -1.87
N LEU A 477 2.30 10.05 -1.73
CA LEU A 477 3.45 9.92 -2.62
C LEU A 477 4.54 9.06 -1.97
N THR A 478 5.25 8.26 -2.75
CA THR A 478 6.47 7.58 -2.28
C THR A 478 7.64 7.80 -3.23
N GLY A 479 8.83 7.94 -2.67
CA GLY A 479 10.05 8.16 -3.44
C GLY A 479 11.33 7.83 -2.68
N ILE A 480 12.48 8.11 -3.30
CA ILE A 480 13.81 7.96 -2.70
C ILE A 480 14.46 9.33 -2.47
N LEU A 481 14.25 10.25 -3.40
CA LEU A 481 14.82 11.58 -3.37
C LEU A 481 13.98 12.53 -2.52
N PRO A 482 14.62 13.40 -1.71
CA PRO A 482 13.91 14.37 -0.90
C PRO A 482 13.21 15.38 -1.79
N MET A 483 11.96 15.69 -1.46
CA MET A 483 11.14 16.57 -2.29
C MET A 483 11.66 18.01 -2.27
N LYS A 484 12.14 18.46 -1.11
CA LYS A 484 12.74 19.79 -0.89
C LYS A 484 13.88 20.14 -1.84
N LYS A 485 14.58 19.14 -2.39
CA LYS A 485 15.69 19.37 -3.32
C LYS A 485 15.23 19.92 -4.69
N TYR A 486 13.96 19.79 -5.02
CA TYR A 486 13.41 20.15 -6.32
C TYR A 486 12.40 21.32 -6.21
N GLU A 487 12.44 22.07 -5.09
CA GLU A 487 11.55 23.19 -4.75
C GLU A 487 11.88 24.52 -5.45
N GLU A 488 12.73 24.54 -6.50
CA GLU A 488 13.09 25.77 -7.23
C GLU A 488 11.88 26.61 -7.68
N HIS A 489 10.65 26.04 -7.69
CA HIS A 489 9.42 26.69 -8.18
C HIS A 489 8.17 26.52 -7.31
N SER A 490 8.26 26.34 -5.98
CA SER A 490 7.08 26.24 -5.08
C SER A 490 6.09 25.10 -5.39
N ALA A 491 6.49 24.12 -6.20
CA ALA A 491 5.66 22.96 -6.55
C ALA A 491 5.67 21.92 -5.42
N LEU A 492 4.48 21.43 -5.02
CA LEU A 492 4.29 20.40 -3.98
C LEU A 492 4.68 20.81 -2.54
N ASN A 493 4.79 22.11 -2.24
CA ASN A 493 5.10 22.63 -0.90
C ASN A 493 4.08 22.22 0.18
N ASP A 494 2.85 21.87 -0.22
CA ASP A 494 1.76 21.49 0.70
C ASP A 494 1.85 20.03 1.16
N PHE A 495 2.85 19.28 0.71
CA PHE A 495 3.10 17.92 1.15
C PHE A 495 3.94 17.87 2.41
N ARG A 496 3.50 17.02 3.33
CA ARG A 496 4.28 16.64 4.49
C ARG A 496 5.21 15.48 4.15
N GLU A 497 6.49 15.78 4.03
CA GLU A 497 7.53 14.76 3.81
C GLU A 497 7.90 14.03 5.11
N TYR A 498 7.88 12.70 5.04
CA TYR A 498 8.40 11.76 6.04
C TYR A 498 9.63 11.06 5.44
N SER A 499 10.81 11.52 5.84
CA SER A 499 12.09 11.02 5.33
C SER A 499 12.78 10.09 6.32
N MET A 500 13.81 9.36 5.90
CA MET A 500 14.63 8.55 6.84
C MET A 500 15.22 9.37 7.99
N ILE A 501 15.53 10.65 7.78
CA ILE A 501 16.12 11.52 8.79
C ILE A 501 15.07 12.27 9.62
N SER A 502 13.84 12.41 9.09
CA SER A 502 12.71 13.00 9.81
C SER A 502 11.45 12.15 9.67
N PRO A 503 11.45 10.93 10.23
CA PRO A 503 10.36 9.97 10.04
C PRO A 503 9.12 10.27 10.89
N ARG A 504 9.24 11.11 11.93
CA ARG A 504 8.15 11.49 12.86
C ARG A 504 7.37 10.25 13.34
N TRP A 505 6.03 10.32 13.39
CA TRP A 505 5.18 9.19 13.79
C TRP A 505 5.29 7.97 12.87
N MET A 506 5.85 8.14 11.65
CA MET A 506 6.01 7.08 10.67
C MET A 506 7.22 6.17 10.97
N ALA A 507 8.09 6.53 11.92
CA ALA A 507 9.32 5.81 12.24
C ALA A 507 9.10 4.33 12.56
N LYS A 508 8.09 4.00 13.39
CA LYS A 508 7.75 2.60 13.72
C LYS A 508 7.21 1.79 12.52
N TYR A 509 6.82 2.45 11.44
CA TYR A 509 6.34 1.84 10.20
C TYR A 509 7.43 1.82 9.10
N PHE A 510 8.63 2.33 9.39
CA PHE A 510 9.77 2.30 8.47
C PHE A 510 10.58 1.02 8.68
N GLY A 511 10.71 0.22 7.63
CA GLY A 511 11.50 -1.01 7.68
C GLY A 511 11.03 -1.92 8.82
N PHE A 512 11.97 -2.53 9.53
CA PHE A 512 11.70 -3.34 10.72
C PHE A 512 12.24 -2.66 11.97
N THR A 513 11.47 -2.67 13.05
CA THR A 513 11.92 -2.29 14.39
C THR A 513 12.78 -3.39 14.99
N GLU A 514 13.54 -3.09 16.05
CA GLU A 514 14.36 -4.08 16.73
C GLU A 514 13.54 -5.31 17.19
N ILE A 515 12.34 -5.07 17.74
CA ILE A 515 11.44 -6.12 18.19
C ILE A 515 10.98 -6.98 17.01
N GLU A 516 10.62 -6.35 15.89
CA GLU A 516 10.21 -7.07 14.68
C GLU A 516 11.37 -7.90 14.10
N VAL A 517 12.61 -7.41 14.15
CA VAL A 517 13.80 -8.17 13.74
C VAL A 517 14.02 -9.37 14.67
N LYS A 518 13.91 -9.21 16.00
CA LYS A 518 13.99 -10.33 16.96
C LYS A 518 12.97 -11.41 16.65
N MET A 519 11.70 -11.02 16.48
CA MET A 519 10.62 -11.93 16.14
C MET A 519 10.86 -12.66 14.81
N LEU A 520 11.40 -11.96 13.79
CA LEU A 520 11.75 -12.57 12.52
C LEU A 520 12.92 -13.56 12.66
N CYS A 521 13.95 -13.21 13.44
CA CYS A 521 15.05 -14.11 13.76
C CYS A 521 14.52 -15.39 14.43
N GLU A 522 13.70 -15.27 15.48
CA GLU A 522 13.08 -16.41 16.17
C GLU A 522 12.25 -17.27 15.19
N LYS A 523 11.48 -16.63 14.30
CA LYS A 523 10.68 -17.32 13.30
C LYS A 523 11.52 -18.08 12.27
N VAL A 524 12.68 -17.55 11.88
CA VAL A 524 13.62 -18.15 10.91
C VAL A 524 14.45 -19.27 11.55
N ILE A 525 14.93 -19.05 12.77
CA ILE A 525 15.92 -19.88 13.47
C ILE A 525 15.23 -21.02 14.24
N GLY A 526 14.06 -20.77 14.83
CA GLY A 526 13.46 -21.66 15.82
C GLY A 526 14.43 -21.94 16.97
N ASN A 527 14.58 -23.22 17.35
CA ASN A 527 15.57 -23.72 18.33
C ASN A 527 16.88 -24.24 17.67
N LYS A 528 17.11 -23.99 16.38
CA LYS A 528 18.26 -24.57 15.65
C LYS A 528 19.30 -23.53 15.31
N LYS A 529 20.59 -23.89 15.38
CA LYS A 529 21.68 -23.07 14.82
C LYS A 529 21.55 -23.05 13.29
N VAL A 530 21.17 -21.92 12.72
CA VAL A 530 21.14 -21.71 11.28
C VAL A 530 22.42 -20.98 10.87
N ILE A 531 23.19 -21.61 10.01
CA ILE A 531 24.45 -21.08 9.48
C ILE A 531 24.16 -20.55 8.07
N GLY A 532 24.38 -19.26 7.82
CA GLY A 532 24.23 -18.66 6.50
C GLY A 532 25.41 -18.98 5.56
N ASP A 533 25.33 -18.52 4.30
CA ASP A 533 26.27 -18.83 3.21
C ASP A 533 27.77 -18.57 3.50
N ASN A 534 28.10 -17.84 4.57
CA ASN A 534 29.47 -17.49 4.98
C ASN A 534 29.90 -18.10 6.33
N ASN A 535 29.29 -19.21 6.78
CA ASN A 535 29.51 -19.78 8.13
C ASN A 535 29.13 -18.85 9.30
N ILE A 536 28.31 -17.82 9.04
CA ILE A 536 27.85 -16.87 10.05
C ILE A 536 26.52 -17.36 10.61
N GLU A 537 26.47 -17.55 11.93
CA GLU A 537 25.25 -17.88 12.64
C GLU A 537 24.22 -16.75 12.45
N ILE A 538 23.06 -17.09 11.89
CA ILE A 538 21.93 -16.19 11.79
C ILE A 538 21.36 -16.07 13.20
N ASN A 539 21.71 -14.99 13.89
CA ASN A 539 21.14 -14.63 15.18
C ASN A 539 20.90 -13.12 15.23
N PHE A 540 20.07 -12.69 16.18
CA PHE A 540 19.71 -11.28 16.32
C PHE A 540 20.95 -10.38 16.45
N GLU A 541 21.97 -10.78 17.19
CA GLU A 541 23.20 -9.98 17.38
C GLU A 541 23.99 -9.79 16.07
N ASN A 542 24.10 -10.82 15.24
CA ASN A 542 24.78 -10.75 13.96
C ASN A 542 23.97 -9.95 12.93
N ILE A 543 22.65 -10.17 12.86
CA ILE A 543 21.77 -9.36 12.00
C ILE A 543 21.78 -7.91 12.46
N LYS A 544 21.71 -7.64 13.77
CA LYS A 544 21.83 -6.30 14.34
C LYS A 544 23.15 -5.67 13.93
N LYS A 545 24.28 -6.37 14.00
CA LYS A 545 25.57 -5.84 13.51
C LYS A 545 25.56 -5.48 12.02
N TRP A 546 24.88 -6.26 11.18
CA TRP A 546 24.70 -5.96 9.74
C TRP A 546 23.75 -4.77 9.51
N TYR A 547 22.71 -4.63 10.33
CA TYR A 547 21.66 -3.61 10.20
C TYR A 547 21.87 -2.34 11.04
N ASN A 548 22.84 -2.29 11.97
CA ASN A 548 23.09 -1.19 12.93
C ASN A 548 23.53 0.14 12.30
N GLY A 549 23.17 0.34 11.04
CA GLY A 549 23.38 1.53 10.24
C GLY A 549 22.22 2.52 10.26
N TYR A 550 21.08 2.27 10.92
CA TYR A 550 19.92 3.19 10.95
C TYR A 550 19.24 3.20 12.32
N ILE A 551 19.28 4.34 13.04
CA ILE A 551 18.47 4.59 14.23
C ILE A 551 17.41 5.61 13.82
N LEU A 552 16.13 5.22 13.88
CA LEU A 552 15.00 6.10 13.60
C LEU A 552 14.35 6.45 14.94
N GLU A 553 14.67 7.62 15.49
CA GLU A 553 14.14 8.05 16.80
C GLU A 553 12.68 8.54 16.66
N ASN A 554 11.79 8.08 17.55
CA ASN A 554 10.43 8.56 17.64
C ASN A 554 10.39 9.94 18.32
N ALA A 555 9.62 10.89 17.77
CA ALA A 555 9.47 12.23 18.36
C ALA A 555 8.93 12.23 19.81
N THR A 556 8.28 11.15 20.26
CA THR A 556 7.78 11.00 21.64
C THR A 556 8.88 10.63 22.65
N GLU A 557 10.00 10.04 22.22
CA GLU A 557 11.10 9.62 23.11
C GLU A 557 12.11 10.74 23.43
N LEU A 558 12.05 11.86 22.70
CA LEU A 558 12.89 13.05 22.92
C LEU A 558 12.65 13.73 24.28
N LYS A 559 11.58 13.38 25.01
CA LYS A 559 11.28 13.99 26.32
C LYS A 559 11.92 13.28 27.52
N ASN A 560 12.43 12.04 27.37
CA ASN A 560 12.76 11.21 28.53
C ASN A 560 14.21 10.67 28.57
N ASN A 561 15.08 10.96 27.61
CA ASN A 561 16.44 10.42 27.60
C ASN A 561 17.51 11.49 27.76
N ASP A 562 17.59 12.06 28.96
CA ASP A 562 18.85 12.56 29.49
C ASP A 562 19.56 11.45 30.27
N ASN A 563 20.83 11.25 29.92
CA ASN A 563 21.86 10.48 30.62
C ASN A 563 21.83 8.94 30.50
N ASN A 564 22.91 8.40 29.90
CA ASN A 564 23.54 7.08 30.16
C ASN A 564 23.55 5.96 29.12
N THR A 565 23.69 6.22 27.81
CA THR A 565 24.18 5.18 26.87
C THR A 565 25.16 5.71 25.82
N LYS A 566 26.40 6.00 26.24
CA LYS A 566 27.56 6.14 25.34
C LYS A 566 28.46 4.91 25.47
N LYS A 567 28.45 4.04 24.44
CA LYS A 567 29.46 3.04 24.01
C LYS A 567 28.67 1.95 23.30
N SER A 568 28.65 1.80 21.98
CA SER A 568 29.72 1.79 20.99
C SER A 568 29.17 2.26 19.63
N VAL A 569 29.63 3.40 19.12
CA VAL A 569 29.16 3.95 17.84
C VAL A 569 30.08 3.48 16.72
N ASN A 570 29.46 2.83 15.74
CA ASN A 570 30.04 2.36 14.48
C ASN A 570 30.88 3.48 13.82
N LYS A 571 32.08 3.17 13.33
CA LYS A 571 33.09 4.16 12.86
C LYS A 571 32.51 5.14 11.81
N ASN A 572 31.55 4.70 10.99
CA ASN A 572 30.85 5.53 10.01
C ASN A 572 29.82 6.51 10.61
N TRP A 573 29.12 6.14 11.68
CA TRP A 573 28.19 7.02 12.39
C TRP A 573 28.91 8.08 13.21
N SER A 574 30.10 7.76 13.71
CA SER A 574 30.95 8.76 14.36
C SER A 574 31.32 9.90 13.40
N ILE A 575 31.47 9.58 12.10
CA ILE A 575 31.80 10.56 11.05
C ILE A 575 30.57 11.44 10.76
N VAL A 576 29.39 10.85 10.58
CA VAL A 576 28.15 11.62 10.34
C VAL A 576 27.79 12.48 11.56
N LYS A 577 27.83 11.93 12.78
CA LYS A 577 27.58 12.68 14.02
C LYS A 577 28.62 13.79 14.24
N ARG A 578 29.88 13.56 13.85
CA ARG A 578 30.93 14.59 13.87
C ARG A 578 30.66 15.68 12.84
N LYS A 579 30.17 15.35 11.64
CA LYS A 579 29.74 16.33 10.62
C LYS A 579 28.53 17.13 11.10
N LEU A 580 27.51 16.51 11.68
CA LEU A 580 26.35 17.25 12.21
C LEU A 580 26.75 18.19 13.35
N ARG A 581 27.56 17.72 14.31
CA ARG A 581 28.07 18.57 15.39
C ARG A 581 28.95 19.72 14.92
N LYS A 582 29.76 19.50 13.87
CA LYS A 582 30.55 20.57 13.28
C LYS A 582 29.65 21.60 12.57
N SER A 583 28.53 21.16 11.99
CA SER A 583 27.55 22.04 11.34
C SER A 583 26.77 22.86 12.37
N GLU A 584 26.30 22.22 13.46
CA GLU A 584 25.71 22.90 14.62
C GLU A 584 26.66 23.94 15.20
N LEU A 585 27.93 23.57 15.39
CA LEU A 585 28.95 24.47 15.91
C LEU A 585 29.18 25.64 14.96
N LEU A 586 29.30 25.39 13.65
CA LEU A 586 29.46 26.45 12.66
C LEU A 586 28.30 27.44 12.73
N LEU A 587 27.05 26.97 12.68
CA LEU A 587 25.87 27.84 12.78
C LEU A 587 25.88 28.63 14.09
N LYS A 588 26.18 27.98 15.22
CA LYS A 588 26.28 28.66 16.53
C LYS A 588 27.35 29.76 16.53
N GLU A 589 28.52 29.50 15.98
CA GLU A 589 29.61 30.49 15.95
C GLU A 589 29.29 31.65 14.97
N THR A 590 28.58 31.38 13.88
CA THR A 590 28.05 32.41 12.96
C THR A 590 27.04 33.31 13.67
N LEU A 591 26.14 32.74 14.47
CA LEU A 591 25.16 33.50 15.27
C LEU A 591 25.82 34.33 16.38
N ASN A 592 26.95 33.86 16.89
CA ASN A 592 27.78 34.60 17.86
C ASN A 592 28.75 35.59 17.19
N CYS A 593 28.69 35.76 15.87
CA CYS A 593 29.60 36.60 15.07
C CYS A 593 31.09 36.26 15.29
N ASN A 594 31.44 35.00 15.55
CA ASN A 594 32.82 34.57 15.77
C ASN A 594 33.54 34.27 14.44
N GLU A 595 33.89 35.34 13.74
CA GLU A 595 34.51 35.36 12.42
C GLU A 595 35.69 34.40 12.25
N SER A 596 36.64 34.42 13.19
CA SER A 596 37.84 33.57 13.14
C SER A 596 37.50 32.08 13.21
N LYS A 597 36.53 31.72 14.05
CA LYS A 597 36.13 30.32 14.25
C LYS A 597 35.26 29.81 13.11
N VAL A 598 34.40 30.66 12.54
CA VAL A 598 33.63 30.37 11.32
C VAL A 598 34.58 30.09 10.16
N ALA A 599 35.56 30.96 9.92
CA ALA A 599 36.55 30.77 8.87
C ALA A 599 37.32 29.44 9.02
N LYS A 600 37.80 29.14 10.23
CA LYS A 600 38.50 27.89 10.53
C LYS A 600 37.63 26.64 10.32
N LEU A 601 36.36 26.69 10.75
CA LEU A 601 35.44 25.56 10.58
C LEU A 601 35.12 25.32 9.11
N LEU A 602 34.95 26.37 8.31
CA LEU A 602 34.72 26.26 6.87
C LEU A 602 35.94 25.70 6.14
N GLU A 603 37.14 26.13 6.51
CA GLU A 603 38.40 25.58 5.99
C GLU A 603 38.52 24.07 6.30
N ASP A 604 38.20 23.68 7.54
CA ASP A 604 38.12 22.29 7.98
C ASP A 604 37.12 21.45 7.15
N TYR A 605 35.97 22.04 6.80
CA TYR A 605 34.96 21.38 5.95
C TYR A 605 35.46 21.22 4.52
N HIS A 606 36.02 22.29 3.95
CA HIS A 606 36.51 22.33 2.59
C HIS A 606 37.67 21.36 2.37
N ASN A 607 38.53 21.15 3.37
CA ASN A 607 39.63 20.17 3.31
C ASN A 607 39.19 18.70 3.31
N VAL A 608 37.95 18.40 3.71
CA VAL A 608 37.40 17.03 3.81
C VAL A 608 36.61 16.63 2.55
N VAL A 609 36.16 17.59 1.74
CA VAL A 609 35.46 17.36 0.47
C VAL A 609 36.51 17.22 -0.65
N ASP A 610 36.38 16.17 -1.48
CA ASP A 610 37.43 15.60 -2.35
C ASP A 610 38.21 16.59 -3.25
N LYS A 611 39.52 16.33 -3.46
CA LYS A 611 40.55 17.25 -4.00
C LYS A 611 40.49 17.55 -5.51
N LYS A 612 39.50 17.04 -6.26
CA LYS A 612 39.47 17.13 -7.74
C LYS A 612 38.79 18.37 -8.31
N VAL A 613 38.08 19.15 -7.50
CA VAL A 613 37.40 20.39 -7.93
C VAL A 613 37.71 21.51 -6.95
N TYR A 614 39.00 21.77 -6.73
CA TYR A 614 39.47 22.77 -5.78
C TYR A 614 39.22 24.23 -6.23
N ASN A 615 38.74 24.42 -7.48
CA ASN A 615 38.82 25.69 -8.21
C ASN A 615 37.48 26.19 -8.78
N ASP A 616 36.35 25.59 -8.39
CA ASP A 616 35.02 25.95 -8.90
C ASP A 616 34.19 26.62 -7.80
N GLU A 617 33.71 27.82 -8.07
CA GLU A 617 32.85 28.61 -7.18
C GLU A 617 31.57 27.82 -6.81
N ASN A 618 31.03 27.03 -7.74
CA ASN A 618 29.88 26.16 -7.49
C ASN A 618 30.20 25.02 -6.52
N ALA A 619 31.44 24.50 -6.55
CA ALA A 619 31.88 23.48 -5.61
C ALA A 619 32.02 24.06 -4.19
N LEU A 620 32.39 25.33 -4.06
CA LEU A 620 32.45 26.01 -2.77
C LEU A 620 31.06 26.38 -2.23
N LYS A 621 30.14 26.84 -3.08
CA LYS A 621 28.72 27.03 -2.72
C LYS A 621 28.12 25.72 -2.19
N CYS A 622 28.37 24.60 -2.88
CA CYS A 622 27.99 23.27 -2.41
C CYS A 622 28.64 22.90 -1.07
N THR A 623 29.92 23.25 -0.89
CA THR A 623 30.66 23.00 0.37
C THR A 623 30.05 23.79 1.52
N LEU A 624 29.64 25.04 1.30
CA LEU A 624 28.98 25.86 2.31
C LEU A 624 27.61 25.33 2.70
N GLN A 625 26.79 24.92 1.73
CA GLN A 625 25.50 24.29 2.02
C GLN A 625 25.68 23.00 2.84
N LEU A 626 26.71 22.20 2.54
CA LEU A 626 27.04 21.02 3.35
C LEU A 626 27.58 21.38 4.74
N ALA A 627 28.30 22.49 4.87
CA ALA A 627 28.83 22.95 6.15
C ALA A 627 27.71 23.50 7.06
N TYR A 628 26.76 24.23 6.49
CA TYR A 628 25.57 24.75 7.17
C TYR A 628 24.37 23.82 7.12
N TYR A 629 24.56 22.51 6.87
CA TYR A 629 23.48 21.53 6.72
C TYR A 629 22.40 21.59 7.82
N VAL A 630 22.77 21.84 9.08
CA VAL A 630 21.80 21.94 10.19
C VAL A 630 20.96 23.23 10.16
N ALA A 631 21.39 24.26 9.45
CA ALA A 631 20.60 25.47 9.23
C ALA A 631 19.27 25.16 8.51
N ASP A 632 19.19 24.09 7.71
CA ASP A 632 17.95 23.64 7.04
C ASP A 632 16.81 23.32 8.02
N GLU A 633 17.12 23.07 9.30
CA GLU A 633 16.11 22.88 10.36
C GLU A 633 15.42 24.18 10.77
N TYR A 634 16.11 25.32 10.66
CA TYR A 634 15.66 26.62 11.20
C TYR A 634 15.38 27.65 10.11
N TYR A 635 15.93 27.45 8.92
CA TYR A 635 15.95 28.41 7.82
C TYR A 635 15.41 27.82 6.51
N ASN A 636 14.70 28.64 5.75
CA ASN A 636 14.59 28.54 4.30
C ASN A 636 15.91 29.02 3.69
N VAL A 637 16.59 28.15 2.94
CA VAL A 637 17.86 28.47 2.28
C VAL A 637 17.60 28.78 0.81
N LEU A 638 17.96 29.98 0.38
CA LEU A 638 17.74 30.51 -0.95
C LEU A 638 19.11 30.70 -1.64
N PRO A 639 19.55 29.73 -2.46
CA PRO A 639 20.76 29.90 -3.26
C PRO A 639 20.52 30.88 -4.41
N GLU A 640 21.55 31.66 -4.76
CA GLU A 640 21.56 32.58 -5.91
C GLU A 640 20.32 33.50 -5.94
N LEU A 641 19.99 34.09 -4.79
CA LEU A 641 18.80 34.92 -4.66
C LEU A 641 18.95 36.19 -5.51
N ASP A 642 18.08 36.35 -6.51
CA ASP A 642 18.01 37.54 -7.34
C ASP A 642 17.50 38.76 -6.54
N THR A 643 18.32 39.79 -6.48
CA THR A 643 18.04 41.03 -5.75
C THR A 643 17.80 42.23 -6.67
N GLY A 644 17.76 42.01 -7.99
CA GLY A 644 17.55 43.01 -9.02
C GLY A 644 18.81 43.78 -9.45
N LYS A 645 19.83 43.85 -8.58
CA LYS A 645 21.16 44.41 -8.93
C LYS A 645 22.27 43.35 -8.99
N GLY A 646 21.94 42.09 -8.72
CA GLY A 646 22.85 40.94 -8.71
C GLY A 646 22.23 39.74 -7.99
N TYR A 647 23.01 38.69 -7.81
CA TYR A 647 22.60 37.46 -7.14
C TYR A 647 23.40 37.29 -5.85
N ALA A 648 22.71 37.13 -4.72
CA ALA A 648 23.36 36.77 -3.46
C ALA A 648 23.62 35.27 -3.42
N ASP A 649 24.82 34.82 -3.04
CA ASP A 649 25.18 33.41 -3.16
C ASP A 649 24.30 32.47 -2.34
N LEU A 650 24.09 32.78 -1.06
CA LEU A 650 23.20 32.02 -0.18
C LEU A 650 22.49 32.95 0.80
N VAL A 651 21.16 32.88 0.86
CA VAL A 651 20.35 33.64 1.83
C VAL A 651 19.56 32.67 2.71
N TYR A 652 19.71 32.80 4.03
CA TYR A 652 19.02 31.98 5.03
C TYR A 652 17.93 32.83 5.70
N VAL A 653 16.66 32.49 5.47
CA VAL A 653 15.51 33.20 6.06
C VAL A 653 14.80 32.27 7.05
N PRO A 654 14.66 32.62 8.33
CA PRO A 654 14.01 31.74 9.31
C PRO A 654 12.58 31.33 8.92
N TYR A 655 12.19 30.08 9.22
CA TYR A 655 10.86 29.54 8.86
C TYR A 655 9.69 30.31 9.48
N TYR A 656 9.86 30.83 10.70
CA TYR A 656 8.81 31.48 11.46
C TYR A 656 9.13 32.96 11.68
N LYS A 657 8.13 33.83 11.49
CA LYS A 657 8.27 35.28 11.78
C LYS A 657 8.63 35.56 13.24
N SER A 658 8.23 34.68 14.17
CA SER A 658 8.56 34.75 15.60
C SER A 658 9.89 34.08 15.98
N SER A 659 10.71 33.70 15.00
CA SER A 659 11.98 33.02 15.22
C SER A 659 12.98 33.97 15.92
N LYS A 660 13.75 33.44 16.87
CA LYS A 660 14.84 34.18 17.53
C LYS A 660 16.12 34.24 16.67
N TYR A 661 16.11 33.59 15.52
CA TYR A 661 17.26 33.48 14.64
C TYR A 661 17.31 34.68 13.66
N PRO A 662 18.48 35.31 13.43
CA PRO A 662 18.65 36.35 12.42
C PRO A 662 18.65 35.74 11.02
N ALA A 663 18.15 36.47 10.01
CA ALA A 663 18.37 36.09 8.62
C ALA A 663 19.85 36.24 8.25
N LEU A 664 20.40 35.36 7.41
CA LEU A 664 21.80 35.41 7.00
C LEU A 664 21.87 35.70 5.50
N VAL A 665 22.67 36.67 5.09
CA VAL A 665 23.01 36.94 3.68
C VAL A 665 24.48 36.63 3.50
N VAL A 666 24.79 35.54 2.81
CA VAL A 666 26.14 35.02 2.66
C VAL A 666 26.65 35.30 1.25
N GLU A 667 27.86 35.85 1.17
CA GLU A 667 28.54 36.13 -0.10
C GLU A 667 29.96 35.54 -0.10
N LEU A 668 30.31 34.90 -1.20
CA LEU A 668 31.62 34.34 -1.46
C LEU A 668 32.46 35.26 -2.32
N LYS A 669 33.76 35.31 -2.01
CA LYS A 669 34.75 35.97 -2.85
C LYS A 669 36.00 35.13 -3.06
N TYR A 670 36.53 35.24 -4.27
CA TYR A 670 37.68 34.49 -4.78
C TYR A 670 38.91 35.40 -4.84
N GLU A 671 39.97 35.08 -4.08
CA GLU A 671 41.25 35.82 -4.08
C GLU A 671 41.11 37.35 -3.89
N GLU A 672 40.03 37.79 -3.24
CA GLU A 672 39.78 39.20 -2.91
C GLU A 672 39.94 39.42 -1.39
N ASN A 673 39.61 40.63 -0.92
CA ASN A 673 39.49 40.91 0.50
C ASN A 673 38.10 40.46 0.99
N VAL A 674 38.01 39.90 2.21
CA VAL A 674 36.72 39.58 2.85
C VAL A 674 35.79 40.80 2.97
N HIS A 675 36.35 42.01 3.09
CA HIS A 675 35.60 43.26 3.04
C HIS A 675 34.94 43.51 1.68
N SER A 676 35.51 43.01 0.58
CA SER A 676 34.89 43.09 -0.75
C SER A 676 33.59 42.29 -0.81
N ALA A 677 33.51 41.14 -0.13
CA ALA A 677 32.28 40.35 -0.04
C ALA A 677 31.16 41.12 0.69
N ILE A 678 31.47 41.71 1.86
CA ILE A 678 30.51 42.54 2.61
C ILE A 678 30.10 43.78 1.80
N ASN A 679 31.06 44.45 1.15
CA ASN A 679 30.78 45.62 0.33
C ASN A 679 29.90 45.26 -0.89
N GLN A 680 30.08 44.07 -1.46
CA GLN A 680 29.22 43.57 -2.53
C GLN A 680 27.77 43.41 -2.04
N ILE A 681 27.57 42.77 -0.89
CA ILE A 681 26.24 42.62 -0.27
C ILE A 681 25.55 43.98 -0.09
N LYS A 682 26.29 44.99 0.39
CA LYS A 682 25.77 46.35 0.64
C LYS A 682 25.50 47.11 -0.67
N ASN A 683 26.47 47.17 -1.58
CA ASN A 683 26.38 47.96 -2.82
C ASN A 683 25.32 47.41 -3.79
N ARG A 684 25.14 46.09 -3.79
CA ARG A 684 24.12 45.42 -4.60
C ARG A 684 22.76 45.36 -3.88
N HIS A 685 22.68 45.86 -2.65
CA HIS A 685 21.47 45.92 -1.83
C HIS A 685 20.76 44.57 -1.68
N TYR A 686 21.51 43.50 -1.39
CA TYR A 686 20.92 42.16 -1.29
C TYR A 686 19.87 42.03 -0.19
N THR A 687 19.97 42.87 0.84
CA THR A 687 18.99 42.99 1.93
C THR A 687 17.64 43.55 1.50
N LYS A 688 17.51 44.14 0.30
CA LYS A 688 16.24 44.71 -0.23
C LYS A 688 15.12 43.67 -0.31
N ARG A 689 15.45 42.43 -0.72
CA ARG A 689 14.48 41.31 -0.74
C ARG A 689 14.01 40.91 0.66
N LEU A 690 14.68 41.37 1.71
CA LEU A 690 14.38 41.12 3.12
C LEU A 690 13.82 42.38 3.81
N GLU A 691 13.36 43.40 3.08
CA GLU A 691 12.77 44.63 3.65
C GLU A 691 11.61 44.32 4.62
N ASN A 692 10.76 43.36 4.26
CA ASN A 692 9.60 42.93 5.07
C ASN A 692 9.95 41.94 6.20
N TYR A 693 11.23 41.58 6.38
CA TYR A 693 11.67 40.69 7.46
C TYR A 693 11.86 41.46 8.77
N GLU A 694 11.09 41.19 9.81
CA GLU A 694 11.10 42.02 11.03
C GLU A 694 12.28 41.73 12.00
N GLY A 695 13.01 40.64 11.79
CA GLY A 695 14.17 40.26 12.62
C GLY A 695 15.51 40.83 12.15
N ASP A 696 16.56 40.53 12.92
CA ASP A 696 17.94 40.93 12.60
C ASP A 696 18.45 40.26 11.32
N ILE A 697 19.28 40.96 10.55
CA ILE A 697 19.90 40.43 9.33
C ILE A 697 21.41 40.47 9.51
N TYR A 698 22.09 39.34 9.31
CA TYR A 698 23.54 39.22 9.40
C TYR A 698 24.11 39.09 7.98
N LEU A 699 25.07 39.94 7.65
CA LEU A 699 25.82 39.91 6.40
C LEU A 699 27.08 39.09 6.66
N VAL A 700 27.27 38.01 5.91
CA VAL A 700 28.36 37.05 6.11
C VAL A 700 29.22 37.03 4.84
N GLY A 701 30.35 37.72 4.89
CA GLY A 701 31.35 37.69 3.82
C GLY A 701 32.35 36.58 4.07
N ILE A 702 32.61 35.74 3.07
CA ILE A 702 33.59 34.66 3.14
C ILE A 702 34.54 34.78 1.96
N ASN A 703 35.83 34.85 2.23
CA ASN A 703 36.87 34.85 1.21
C ASN A 703 37.78 33.64 1.37
N TYR A 704 38.20 33.07 0.24
CA TYR A 704 39.07 31.90 0.20
C TYR A 704 40.21 32.09 -0.79
N ASN A 705 41.42 31.67 -0.39
CA ASN A 705 42.63 31.74 -1.21
C ASN A 705 42.93 30.40 -1.89
N LYS A 706 43.28 30.43 -3.19
CA LYS A 706 43.56 29.22 -3.99
C LYS A 706 45.01 28.81 -4.02
N GLU A 707 45.86 29.42 -3.20
CA GLU A 707 47.30 29.19 -3.27
C GLU A 707 47.60 27.68 -3.17
N THR A 708 48.22 27.14 -4.22
CA THR A 708 48.41 25.70 -4.43
C THR A 708 49.75 25.20 -3.88
N ASN A 709 50.62 26.13 -3.46
CA ASN A 709 51.91 25.81 -2.89
C ASN A 709 51.75 25.50 -1.39
N SER A 710 51.85 24.22 -1.04
CA SER A 710 51.76 23.74 0.34
C SER A 710 52.84 24.30 1.29
N LYS A 711 53.83 25.01 0.75
CA LYS A 711 54.88 25.70 1.53
C LYS A 711 54.52 27.15 1.88
N ASN A 712 53.47 27.74 1.30
CA ASN A 712 53.03 29.09 1.66
C ASN A 712 52.06 29.05 2.86
N LYS A 713 52.20 29.99 3.79
CA LYS A 713 51.32 30.11 4.98
C LYS A 713 49.85 30.32 4.64
N ASN A 714 49.56 30.80 3.42
CA ASN A 714 48.20 31.08 2.95
C ASN A 714 47.56 29.94 2.14
N PHE A 715 48.18 28.75 2.11
CA PHE A 715 47.66 27.56 1.43
C PHE A 715 46.26 27.18 1.94
N LYS A 716 45.24 27.31 1.08
CA LYS A 716 43.81 27.01 1.36
C LYS A 716 43.15 27.81 2.48
N HIS A 717 43.67 28.99 2.79
CA HIS A 717 43.17 29.74 3.94
C HIS A 717 41.81 30.41 3.68
N HIS A 718 40.88 30.31 4.64
CA HIS A 718 39.60 31.01 4.61
C HIS A 718 39.59 32.19 5.58
N THR A 719 38.90 33.26 5.21
CA THR A 719 38.64 34.42 6.05
C THR A 719 37.15 34.73 6.04
N CYS A 720 36.62 35.20 7.16
CA CYS A 720 35.20 35.50 7.32
C CYS A 720 35.03 36.86 7.99
N LYS A 721 34.00 37.61 7.57
CA LYS A 721 33.55 38.85 8.19
C LYS A 721 32.04 38.75 8.38
N ILE A 722 31.54 39.11 9.56
CA ILE A 722 30.12 39.09 9.88
C ILE A 722 29.71 40.46 10.39
N GLU A 723 28.71 41.07 9.77
CA GLU A 723 28.16 42.36 10.18
C GLU A 723 26.66 42.27 10.42
N ILE A 724 26.20 42.88 11.52
CA ILE A 724 24.76 42.99 11.80
C ILE A 724 24.22 44.19 11.03
N TYR A 725 23.25 43.94 10.16
CA TYR A 725 22.61 44.96 9.34
C TYR A 725 21.50 45.66 10.12
N ASN A 726 21.78 46.90 10.52
CA ASN A 726 20.82 47.75 11.21
C ASN A 726 19.90 48.46 10.22
N LYS A 727 18.64 48.05 10.15
CA LYS A 727 17.59 48.68 9.31
C LYS A 727 17.33 50.17 9.63
N LYS A 728 17.74 50.65 10.80
CA LYS A 728 17.49 52.02 11.28
C LYS A 728 18.43 53.11 10.73
N LEU A 729 19.43 52.76 9.92
CA LEU A 729 20.43 53.71 9.39
C LEU A 729 20.28 54.04 7.90
N THR A 730 19.19 53.62 7.25
CA THR A 730 18.95 53.81 5.80
C THR A 730 17.59 54.45 5.49
N LEU A 731 17.15 55.37 6.35
CA LEU A 731 16.11 56.35 6.02
C LEU A 731 16.74 57.74 5.86
#